data_AF-A0A9E2GV36-F1
#
_entry.id   AF-A0A9E2GV36-F1
#
_cell.length_a   1.000
_cell.length_b   1.000
_cell.length_c   1.000
_cell.angle_alpha   90.00
_cell.angle_beta   90.00
_cell.angle_gamma   90.00
#
_symmetry.space_group_name_H-M   'P 1'
#
loop_
_entity.id
_entity.type
_entity.pdbx_description
1 polymer ?
#
loop_
_entity_poly.entity_id
_entity_poly.type
_entity_poly.pdbx_seq_one_letter_code
_entity_poly.pdbx_strand_id
1 'polypeptide(L)'
;GVGACTGGTEYCSAGIWGPTCVGEVLPRTETCDGADNDCDIGIDEDFNFDSDLNYCGSCTNSCLTNRPSNSYPINCSAGTCQYACSYGYHDINLDLNTLGMAGDGCEYACEPSASTGIEFCDGIDNDCDGATDEVADLVAPPAGYCRTGGGCGLTVTTTCQIFDGSKQWVCNYPAAVERIANSPNLVKGFETLCDNLDGDCDGNPDDDFYPVKGSACLDTNLGICQGSGTYACKSDHTGTECVITTPGAPPSSELCDNIDNDCDGLVDEPAWNPGSNASYVNDSLATITVGGQSVFMFKYEASRPTATAASAGTGSELRACSKAGVIPWSRVTFEQAQQACRAAGMDLCEENVWEEGCDGSAVTRVYPYGNTYNASTCWGTDTGVTTAQATNSKPGCTSSGYAVLDMSGNLREWVRSLIAYSEEGKAIYQTRGGSFRDGSEALKCAHDTVALTEDAFSNNVGFRCCTRCGNGVVDADEICDDGNRVSGDGCSAVCGPDTCGNGMLQGLEECDCGRDPDALPANCIAINGAANANCSLNCTVPEELCSILYQEDQDRGAESSDCTDPFCNGTRCGDVTDNDGDGFTEPDDCNDNNALINPAMDENCATAYDDNCNGFINGAEPDKDGDGILRCVGAVTTDCDDWDPARYPGKPEICGNGIDENCDGSDLISCATACQIAEYERSYLGCEYFAITTMNDQLSNTFNSNFVLSVFNRNATPTTVTITKAGANVQTETIAANSYFAFYLAFDTTLKNGISSILNRAGGAYIVTSTQPVAVYQFNPFDFYIGTEFTYTNDASLLLPRHVMTKSYMVTSSPTLAALRPGFFAVAATSNGTTISVYFNGNAPGQAKGTTRTYNLNRGDVLQVPSSMSCTYSLYYCSNDYDLTGSTVTVTAGDPVAVFAGHNCQIIPDGYGYCDHMEEQMMPLETWGKNFIATITNPYNGTTASSNMFRILASEASTVVTFTPAVRGVANLNAGQYVDVTTNQNFTISSTKPIMVTQYLLGQSYFSGANEGDPAMGTLVPTEQFRTSYSFSVPSSITHNYVNIVKPVALAGRNAPVIYFDGVALSEALFSTAIGSSYHGVYRRNISTSPYTHTITSSQPFGIMVYGYATTTSYMYPGGLDLNIINIVE
;
A
#
# COMPACT_ATOMS: atom_id res chain seq x y z
N GLY A 1 77.73 12.90 -48.80
CA GLY A 1 76.39 12.81 -49.34
C GLY A 1 75.81 14.19 -49.39
N VAL A 2 74.52 14.26 -49.70
CA VAL A 2 73.69 15.44 -49.49
C VAL A 2 72.99 15.25 -48.12
N GLY A 3 72.58 16.33 -47.46
CA GLY A 3 71.92 16.24 -46.15
C GLY A 3 72.83 15.76 -45.00
N ALA A 4 72.27 14.93 -44.10
CA ALA A 4 73.01 14.30 -43.01
C ALA A 4 73.91 13.14 -43.47
N CYS A 5 73.76 12.66 -44.71
CA CYS A 5 74.62 11.61 -45.25
C CYS A 5 76.02 12.08 -45.59
N THR A 6 77.02 11.36 -45.10
CA THR A 6 78.44 11.60 -45.39
C THR A 6 79.03 10.38 -46.09
N GLY A 7 79.91 10.62 -47.07
CA GLY A 7 80.60 9.52 -47.75
C GLY A 7 81.69 8.98 -46.82
N GLY A 8 81.81 7.66 -46.70
CA GLY A 8 82.89 7.02 -45.96
C GLY A 8 84.14 6.78 -46.81
N THR A 9 85.12 6.10 -46.22
CA THR A 9 86.30 5.59 -46.93
C THR A 9 86.32 4.07 -46.87
N GLU A 10 86.31 3.41 -48.04
CA GLU A 10 86.58 1.98 -48.14
C GLU A 10 88.08 1.72 -48.31
N TYR A 11 88.57 0.67 -47.67
CA TYR A 11 89.97 0.25 -47.76
C TYR A 11 90.07 -1.05 -48.55
N CYS A 12 90.87 -1.05 -49.62
CA CYS A 12 91.19 -2.25 -50.40
C CYS A 12 92.46 -2.90 -49.83
N SER A 13 92.36 -4.16 -49.43
CA SER A 13 93.52 -4.96 -49.00
C SER A 13 93.56 -6.25 -49.79
N ALA A 14 94.72 -6.56 -50.38
CA ALA A 14 94.93 -7.74 -51.23
C ALA A 14 93.95 -7.89 -52.42
N GLY A 15 93.48 -6.77 -52.99
CA GLY A 15 92.62 -6.75 -54.18
C GLY A 15 91.13 -6.99 -53.90
N ILE A 16 90.73 -7.07 -52.62
CA ILE A 16 89.33 -7.19 -52.19
C ILE A 16 88.98 -5.94 -51.37
N TRP A 17 87.87 -5.27 -51.72
CA TRP A 17 87.32 -4.16 -50.95
C TRP A 17 86.68 -4.69 -49.66
N GLY A 18 86.90 -4.01 -48.53
CA GLY A 18 86.24 -4.35 -47.26
C GLY A 18 84.72 -4.21 -47.35
N PRO A 19 83.94 -4.95 -46.54
CA PRO A 19 82.47 -5.00 -46.66
C PRO A 19 81.73 -3.77 -46.12
N THR A 20 82.44 -2.78 -45.57
CA THR A 20 81.86 -1.62 -44.89
C THR A 20 82.70 -0.37 -45.16
N CYS A 21 82.06 0.72 -45.54
CA CYS A 21 82.71 2.00 -45.81
C CYS A 21 82.80 2.80 -44.51
N VAL A 22 84.02 2.96 -43.98
CA VAL A 22 84.21 3.50 -42.62
C VAL A 22 83.96 5.01 -42.62
N GLY A 23 83.03 5.45 -41.77
CA GLY A 23 82.62 6.86 -41.66
C GLY A 23 81.47 7.25 -42.59
N GLU A 24 80.85 6.30 -43.29
CA GLU A 24 79.64 6.59 -44.06
C GLU A 24 78.42 6.77 -43.14
N VAL A 25 77.56 7.74 -43.49
CA VAL A 25 76.20 7.84 -42.96
C VAL A 25 75.27 7.49 -44.12
N LEU A 26 74.55 6.38 -43.96
CA LEU A 26 73.60 5.86 -44.94
C LEU A 26 72.21 6.48 -44.73
N PRO A 27 71.41 6.60 -45.82
CA PRO A 27 69.99 6.94 -45.74
C PRO A 27 69.24 6.15 -44.67
N ARG A 28 68.39 6.83 -43.91
CA ARG A 28 67.42 6.23 -42.97
C ARG A 28 66.07 6.91 -43.19
N THR A 29 64.99 6.28 -42.73
CA THR A 29 63.65 6.87 -42.79
C THR A 29 63.62 8.25 -42.13
N GLU A 30 62.96 9.21 -42.78
CA GLU A 30 62.78 10.58 -42.31
C GLU A 30 62.21 10.64 -40.89
N THR A 31 62.82 11.51 -40.07
CA THR A 31 62.35 11.85 -38.72
C THR A 31 62.12 13.35 -38.73
N CYS A 32 60.94 13.81 -38.32
CA CYS A 32 60.51 15.22 -38.38
C CYS A 32 61.35 16.14 -37.47
N ASP A 33 62.62 16.36 -37.83
CA ASP A 33 63.66 16.97 -37.01
C ASP A 33 64.41 18.11 -37.72
N GLY A 34 63.99 18.44 -38.95
CA GLY A 34 64.58 19.48 -39.77
C GLY A 34 65.87 19.05 -40.47
N ALA A 35 66.16 17.74 -40.56
CA ALA A 35 67.31 17.21 -41.27
C ALA A 35 66.91 16.14 -42.29
N ASP A 36 67.50 16.24 -43.49
CA ASP A 36 67.48 15.24 -44.56
C ASP A 36 68.17 13.93 -44.09
N ASN A 37 67.39 13.02 -43.54
CA ASN A 37 67.76 11.75 -42.92
C ASN A 37 67.89 10.62 -43.97
N ASP A 38 67.09 10.69 -45.03
CA ASP A 38 67.03 9.72 -46.13
C ASP A 38 67.91 10.13 -47.34
N CYS A 39 68.43 11.35 -47.30
CA CYS A 39 69.46 11.89 -48.16
C CYS A 39 69.01 12.05 -49.61
N ASP A 40 67.73 12.32 -49.80
CA ASP A 40 67.10 12.47 -51.10
C ASP A 40 67.05 13.93 -51.60
N ILE A 41 67.51 14.90 -50.80
CA ILE A 41 67.51 16.37 -50.97
C ILE A 41 66.28 17.12 -50.45
N GLY A 42 65.24 16.42 -50.02
CA GLY A 42 64.16 16.95 -49.22
C GLY A 42 64.57 17.10 -47.75
N ILE A 43 63.79 17.85 -46.98
CA ILE A 43 63.90 17.87 -45.52
C ILE A 43 62.50 17.57 -45.02
N ASP A 44 62.32 16.48 -44.28
CA ASP A 44 61.06 16.03 -43.68
C ASP A 44 59.88 15.88 -44.68
N GLU A 45 60.15 15.61 -45.95
CA GLU A 45 59.17 15.57 -47.06
C GLU A 45 58.21 14.38 -47.03
N ASP A 46 58.53 13.35 -46.23
CA ASP A 46 57.67 12.18 -45.99
C ASP A 46 56.51 12.46 -45.02
N PHE A 47 56.51 13.61 -44.35
CA PHE A 47 55.44 14.00 -43.41
C PHE A 47 54.34 14.80 -44.11
N ASN A 48 53.09 14.43 -43.82
CA ASN A 48 51.92 15.06 -44.39
C ASN A 48 51.52 16.31 -43.59
N PHE A 49 52.19 17.42 -43.88
CA PHE A 49 51.93 18.69 -43.21
C PHE A 49 50.57 19.31 -43.55
N ASP A 50 49.88 18.81 -44.58
CA ASP A 50 48.62 19.40 -45.04
C ASP A 50 47.38 18.83 -44.34
N SER A 51 47.45 17.58 -43.85
CA SER A 51 46.28 16.88 -43.32
C SER A 51 46.53 15.98 -42.11
N ASP A 52 47.78 15.77 -41.68
CA ASP A 52 48.07 15.06 -40.44
C ASP A 52 47.85 15.98 -39.22
N LEU A 53 46.99 15.53 -38.30
CA LEU A 53 46.68 16.24 -37.06
C LEU A 53 47.89 16.35 -36.10
N ASN A 54 48.89 15.48 -36.24
CA ASN A 54 50.08 15.48 -35.37
C ASN A 54 51.19 16.40 -35.87
N TYR A 55 51.19 16.72 -37.18
CA TYR A 55 52.24 17.49 -37.85
C TYR A 55 51.63 18.61 -38.72
N CYS A 56 50.58 19.27 -38.25
CA CYS A 56 49.81 20.20 -39.08
C CYS A 56 50.60 21.49 -39.38
N GLY A 57 51.08 21.65 -40.61
CA GLY A 57 51.88 22.80 -41.06
C GLY A 57 53.34 22.81 -40.60
N SER A 58 53.72 22.00 -39.61
CA SER A 58 55.12 21.79 -39.19
C SER A 58 55.27 20.56 -38.30
N CYS A 59 56.50 20.05 -38.18
CA CYS A 59 56.87 18.93 -37.30
C CYS A 59 56.52 19.11 -35.81
N THR A 60 56.34 20.35 -35.35
CA THR A 60 56.09 20.66 -33.93
C THR A 60 54.65 21.06 -33.63
N ASN A 61 53.76 21.07 -34.63
CA ASN A 61 52.39 21.57 -34.47
C ASN A 61 51.37 20.43 -34.47
N SER A 62 51.03 19.94 -33.29
CA SER A 62 49.97 18.93 -33.10
C SER A 62 48.67 19.59 -32.66
N CYS A 63 47.60 19.39 -33.43
CA CYS A 63 46.26 19.86 -33.13
C CYS A 63 45.66 19.19 -31.88
N LEU A 64 46.21 18.03 -31.47
CA LEU A 64 45.76 17.32 -30.27
C LEU A 64 46.29 17.98 -28.99
N THR A 65 47.51 18.53 -29.02
CA THR A 65 48.12 19.19 -27.86
C THR A 65 47.87 20.69 -27.83
N ASN A 66 47.65 21.33 -28.98
CA ASN A 66 47.48 22.78 -29.12
C ASN A 66 46.00 23.22 -29.17
N ARG A 67 45.09 22.41 -28.62
CA ARG A 67 43.64 22.71 -28.66
C ARG A 67 43.28 23.92 -27.78
N PRO A 68 42.45 24.85 -28.26
CA PRO A 68 41.90 25.91 -27.43
C PRO A 68 40.84 25.40 -26.44
N SER A 69 40.49 26.22 -25.45
CA SER A 69 39.63 25.83 -24.32
C SER A 69 38.28 25.28 -24.78
N ASN A 70 37.78 24.23 -24.12
CA ASN A 70 36.49 23.62 -24.40
C ASN A 70 36.26 23.22 -25.86
N SER A 71 37.31 22.87 -26.60
CA SER A 71 37.24 22.41 -27.99
C SER A 71 37.91 21.04 -28.20
N TYR A 72 37.60 20.40 -29.32
CA TYR A 72 38.29 19.22 -29.82
C TYR A 72 38.68 19.39 -31.30
N PRO A 73 39.83 18.84 -31.73
CA PRO A 73 40.30 18.98 -33.11
C PRO A 73 39.46 18.12 -34.06
N ILE A 74 39.12 18.68 -35.23
CA ILE A 74 38.31 18.00 -36.27
C ILE A 74 39.10 17.65 -37.52
N ASN A 75 40.02 18.51 -37.98
CA ASN A 75 40.91 18.23 -39.11
C ASN A 75 42.16 19.14 -39.10
N CYS A 76 43.12 18.83 -39.98
CA CYS A 76 44.17 19.74 -40.43
C CYS A 76 43.91 20.08 -41.90
N SER A 77 43.91 21.37 -42.26
CA SER A 77 43.63 21.83 -43.62
C SER A 77 44.66 22.88 -44.05
N ALA A 78 45.44 22.55 -45.09
CA ALA A 78 46.51 23.39 -45.65
C ALA A 78 47.51 23.87 -44.59
N GLY A 79 47.89 22.97 -43.67
CA GLY A 79 48.83 23.25 -42.60
C GLY A 79 48.26 24.05 -41.41
N THR A 80 46.93 24.16 -41.30
CA THR A 80 46.25 24.83 -40.18
C THR A 80 45.27 23.89 -39.48
N CYS A 81 45.33 23.82 -38.15
CA CYS A 81 44.40 23.02 -37.34
C CYS A 81 42.99 23.62 -37.36
N GLN A 82 41.97 22.77 -37.45
CA GLN A 82 40.57 23.14 -37.29
C GLN A 82 39.97 22.49 -36.05
N TYR A 83 39.15 23.23 -35.33
CA TYR A 83 38.54 22.83 -34.05
C TYR A 83 37.02 22.96 -34.10
N ALA A 84 36.35 22.15 -33.27
CA ALA A 84 34.92 22.24 -32.96
C ALA A 84 34.72 22.25 -31.43
N CYS A 85 33.58 22.77 -30.97
CA CYS A 85 33.30 22.87 -29.54
C CYS A 85 33.01 21.52 -28.88
N SER A 86 33.53 21.35 -27.67
CA SER A 86 33.21 20.22 -26.79
C SER A 86 31.77 20.30 -26.32
N TYR A 87 31.23 19.17 -25.86
CA TYR A 87 29.88 19.06 -25.30
C TYR A 87 29.59 20.19 -24.29
N GLY A 88 28.52 20.94 -24.51
CA GLY A 88 28.07 22.03 -23.65
C GLY A 88 28.76 23.37 -23.85
N TYR A 89 29.50 23.56 -24.93
CA TYR A 89 30.20 24.81 -25.21
C TYR A 89 29.96 25.31 -26.64
N HIS A 90 29.91 26.64 -26.80
CA HIS A 90 29.63 27.33 -28.05
C HIS A 90 30.63 28.48 -28.27
N ASP A 91 31.01 28.68 -29.52
CA ASP A 91 31.84 29.80 -30.00
C ASP A 91 30.92 30.93 -30.48
N ILE A 92 30.65 31.90 -29.61
CA ILE A 92 29.72 33.00 -29.88
C ILE A 92 30.38 34.11 -30.72
N ASN A 93 31.68 34.31 -30.57
CA ASN A 93 32.41 35.37 -31.26
C ASN A 93 32.90 34.95 -32.67
N LEU A 94 32.73 33.65 -33.01
CA LEU A 94 33.05 32.99 -34.27
C LEU A 94 34.54 33.04 -34.63
N ASP A 95 35.42 33.01 -33.63
CA ASP A 95 36.85 33.13 -33.81
C ASP A 95 37.63 31.80 -33.78
N LEU A 96 36.96 30.68 -33.43
CA LEU A 96 37.55 29.36 -33.18
C LEU A 96 38.45 28.83 -34.32
N ASN A 97 38.17 29.26 -35.56
CA ASN A 97 38.91 28.85 -36.76
C ASN A 97 39.48 30.03 -37.57
N THR A 98 39.67 31.20 -36.95
CA THR A 98 40.17 32.38 -37.67
C THR A 98 41.70 32.42 -37.82
N LEU A 99 42.18 32.47 -39.07
CA LEU A 99 43.54 32.86 -39.49
C LEU A 99 44.73 32.11 -38.83
N GLY A 100 44.56 30.83 -38.48
CA GLY A 100 45.69 29.98 -38.06
C GLY A 100 46.27 30.31 -36.69
N MET A 101 45.52 31.05 -35.86
CA MET A 101 45.69 31.06 -34.41
C MET A 101 44.48 30.33 -33.82
N ALA A 102 44.71 29.48 -32.83
CA ALA A 102 43.63 28.99 -32.00
C ALA A 102 42.99 30.24 -31.34
N GLY A 103 41.70 30.49 -31.59
CA GLY A 103 40.92 31.49 -30.83
C GLY A 103 40.95 31.19 -29.33
N ASP A 104 40.16 31.91 -28.52
CA ASP A 104 40.09 31.57 -27.09
C ASP A 104 39.35 30.25 -26.79
N GLY A 105 38.68 29.69 -27.81
CA GLY A 105 38.08 28.36 -27.79
C GLY A 105 36.58 28.40 -28.03
N CYS A 106 35.85 27.71 -27.16
CA CYS A 106 34.40 27.85 -27.09
C CYS A 106 34.08 28.42 -25.70
N GLU A 107 33.79 29.71 -25.67
CA GLU A 107 33.77 30.55 -24.47
C GLU A 107 32.48 30.41 -23.70
N TYR A 108 31.40 29.99 -24.38
CA TYR A 108 30.07 30.01 -23.82
C TYR A 108 29.58 28.62 -23.46
N ALA A 109 29.42 28.34 -22.16
CA ALA A 109 28.87 27.08 -21.70
C ALA A 109 27.35 27.11 -21.82
N CYS A 110 26.81 26.39 -22.79
CA CYS A 110 25.37 26.34 -23.08
C CYS A 110 25.00 24.97 -23.69
N GLU A 111 23.87 24.43 -23.27
CA GLU A 111 23.31 23.16 -23.76
C GLU A 111 21.95 23.47 -24.39
N PRO A 112 21.86 23.59 -25.72
CA PRO A 112 20.64 24.04 -26.36
C PRO A 112 19.52 23.02 -26.14
N SER A 113 18.39 23.49 -25.60
CA SER A 113 17.21 22.67 -25.34
C SER A 113 16.36 22.44 -26.60
N ALA A 114 16.66 23.15 -27.71
CA ALA A 114 15.99 23.02 -29.02
C ALA A 114 16.89 23.41 -30.21
N SER A 115 16.43 23.15 -31.46
CA SER A 115 17.12 23.56 -32.69
C SER A 115 17.06 25.07 -32.91
N THR A 116 18.21 25.76 -32.81
CA THR A 116 18.52 27.15 -33.21
C THR A 116 17.35 28.15 -33.33
N GLY A 117 17.24 29.08 -32.37
CA GLY A 117 16.42 30.31 -32.44
C GLY A 117 15.15 30.33 -31.57
N ILE A 118 15.18 29.72 -30.39
CA ILE A 118 14.03 29.62 -29.47
C ILE A 118 14.51 29.83 -28.02
N GLU A 119 13.94 30.85 -27.37
CA GLU A 119 14.14 31.15 -25.95
C GLU A 119 12.90 30.73 -25.13
N PHE A 120 13.13 30.15 -23.95
CA PHE A 120 12.09 29.93 -22.95
C PHE A 120 12.15 31.04 -21.88
N CYS A 121 11.17 31.06 -20.97
CA CYS A 121 11.20 31.98 -19.82
C CYS A 121 11.69 31.18 -18.62
N ASP A 122 12.99 30.92 -18.55
CA ASP A 122 13.64 30.11 -17.51
C ASP A 122 14.93 30.74 -16.96
N GLY A 123 15.34 31.90 -17.47
CA GLY A 123 16.56 32.58 -17.09
C GLY A 123 17.81 31.94 -17.67
N ILE A 124 17.65 31.02 -18.63
CA ILE A 124 18.71 30.31 -19.33
C ILE A 124 18.62 30.69 -20.80
N ASP A 125 19.78 30.97 -21.39
CA ASP A 125 19.92 31.13 -22.83
C ASP A 125 19.79 29.75 -23.49
N ASN A 126 18.64 29.48 -24.09
CA ASN A 126 18.26 28.17 -24.58
C ASN A 126 18.63 27.94 -26.05
N ASP A 127 18.82 29.01 -26.81
CA ASP A 127 19.33 28.95 -28.17
C ASP A 127 20.80 29.36 -28.33
N CYS A 128 21.44 29.67 -27.21
CA CYS A 128 22.86 29.93 -27.04
C CYS A 128 23.35 31.15 -27.85
N ASP A 129 22.51 32.17 -28.01
CA ASP A 129 22.82 33.36 -28.80
C ASP A 129 23.44 34.51 -27.98
N GLY A 130 23.51 34.35 -26.66
CA GLY A 130 24.09 35.28 -25.70
C GLY A 130 23.09 36.27 -25.08
N ALA A 131 21.82 36.20 -25.43
CA ALA A 131 20.72 36.86 -24.73
C ALA A 131 20.00 35.86 -23.80
N THR A 132 18.99 36.31 -23.05
CA THR A 132 18.35 35.45 -22.04
C THR A 132 16.91 35.90 -21.86
N ASP A 133 15.99 35.08 -22.35
CA ASP A 133 14.54 35.30 -22.37
C ASP A 133 14.10 36.65 -23.00
N GLU A 134 14.56 36.97 -24.20
CA GLU A 134 14.18 38.19 -24.94
C GLU A 134 12.90 38.03 -25.76
N VAL A 135 12.12 39.11 -25.84
CA VAL A 135 10.74 39.07 -26.38
C VAL A 135 10.65 38.68 -27.87
N ALA A 136 11.76 38.65 -28.61
CA ALA A 136 11.77 38.43 -30.06
C ALA A 136 11.53 36.96 -30.46
N ASP A 137 12.01 36.03 -29.63
CA ASP A 137 12.05 34.57 -29.75
C ASP A 137 11.52 33.86 -28.49
N LEU A 138 11.19 34.62 -27.43
CA LEU A 138 10.53 34.09 -26.23
C LEU A 138 9.22 33.39 -26.55
N VAL A 139 9.20 32.08 -26.34
CA VAL A 139 8.03 31.25 -26.59
C VAL A 139 6.96 31.51 -25.53
N ALA A 140 5.80 31.94 -26.02
CA ALA A 140 4.60 32.06 -25.20
C ALA A 140 4.26 30.71 -24.55
N PRO A 141 3.75 30.70 -23.31
CA PRO A 141 3.50 29.45 -22.62
C PRO A 141 2.39 28.65 -23.32
N PRO A 142 2.37 27.32 -23.16
CA PRO A 142 1.41 26.44 -23.82
C PRO A 142 -0.05 26.83 -23.56
N ALA A 143 -0.94 26.47 -24.49
CA ALA A 143 -2.37 26.53 -24.22
C ALA A 143 -2.71 25.62 -23.02
N GLY A 144 -3.32 26.19 -21.98
CA GLY A 144 -3.60 25.49 -20.72
C GLY A 144 -2.49 25.61 -19.66
N TYR A 145 -1.47 26.44 -19.86
CA TYR A 145 -0.42 26.71 -18.86
C TYR A 145 -0.98 27.28 -17.54
N CYS A 146 -2.00 28.13 -17.63
CA CYS A 146 -2.78 28.55 -16.48
C CYS A 146 -4.04 27.69 -16.38
N ARG A 147 -4.44 27.34 -15.16
CA ARG A 147 -5.73 26.69 -14.88
C ARG A 147 -6.84 27.64 -15.38
N THR A 148 -7.79 27.10 -16.13
CA THR A 148 -8.94 27.85 -16.65
C THR A 148 -10.19 27.04 -16.39
N GLY A 149 -11.32 27.71 -16.16
CA GLY A 149 -12.52 27.06 -15.65
C GLY A 149 -12.81 27.50 -14.22
N GLY A 150 -14.06 27.37 -13.79
CA GLY A 150 -14.45 27.78 -12.44
C GLY A 150 -14.10 29.24 -12.12
N GLY A 151 -13.59 29.47 -10.90
CA GLY A 151 -13.14 30.75 -10.36
C GLY A 151 -11.95 31.38 -11.09
N CYS A 152 -11.16 30.59 -11.82
CA CYS A 152 -10.03 31.08 -12.63
C CYS A 152 -10.46 31.86 -13.88
N GLY A 153 -11.72 31.71 -14.30
CA GLY A 153 -12.24 32.33 -15.51
C GLY A 153 -11.87 31.59 -16.81
N LEU A 154 -12.55 31.96 -17.89
CA LEU A 154 -12.42 31.29 -19.20
C LEU A 154 -11.14 31.67 -19.97
N THR A 155 -10.41 32.69 -19.51
CA THR A 155 -9.18 33.16 -20.15
C THR A 155 -8.28 33.82 -19.11
N VAL A 156 -7.09 33.27 -18.90
CA VAL A 156 -6.07 33.81 -17.98
C VAL A 156 -4.86 34.24 -18.81
N THR A 157 -4.32 35.43 -18.55
CA THR A 157 -3.13 35.96 -19.24
C THR A 157 -1.86 35.60 -18.49
N THR A 158 -0.72 35.59 -19.18
CA THR A 158 0.59 35.26 -18.59
C THR A 158 1.59 36.40 -18.76
N THR A 159 2.61 36.45 -17.90
CA THR A 159 3.72 37.42 -17.98
C THR A 159 5.03 36.75 -17.57
N CYS A 160 6.07 36.84 -18.40
CA CYS A 160 7.41 36.33 -18.07
C CYS A 160 8.09 37.31 -17.11
N GLN A 161 8.34 36.87 -15.87
CA GLN A 161 8.94 37.71 -14.83
C GLN A 161 9.69 36.87 -13.79
N ILE A 162 10.50 37.53 -12.98
CA ILE A 162 11.16 36.89 -11.83
C ILE A 162 10.13 36.71 -10.72
N PHE A 163 9.99 35.47 -10.25
CA PHE A 163 9.22 35.12 -9.07
C PHE A 163 10.10 34.25 -8.18
N ASP A 164 10.27 34.69 -6.93
CA ASP A 164 11.13 34.03 -5.93
C ASP A 164 12.55 33.69 -6.45
N GLY A 165 13.20 34.68 -7.07
CA GLY A 165 14.56 34.53 -7.59
C GLY A 165 14.72 33.76 -8.91
N SER A 166 13.67 33.10 -9.41
CA SER A 166 13.67 32.35 -10.68
C SER A 166 12.83 33.06 -11.75
N LYS A 167 13.32 33.11 -12.99
CA LYS A 167 12.57 33.70 -14.12
C LYS A 167 11.62 32.64 -14.68
N GLN A 168 10.33 32.97 -14.75
CA GLN A 168 9.29 32.04 -15.17
C GLN A 168 8.04 32.75 -15.70
N TRP A 169 7.22 32.04 -16.49
CA TRP A 169 5.90 32.52 -16.88
C TRP A 169 4.99 32.55 -15.65
N VAL A 170 4.37 33.70 -15.35
CA VAL A 170 3.45 33.88 -14.23
C VAL A 170 2.01 34.08 -14.72
N CYS A 171 1.07 33.32 -14.18
CA CYS A 171 -0.36 33.39 -14.45
C CYS A 171 -1.04 34.53 -13.69
N ASN A 172 -1.79 35.36 -14.41
CA ASN A 172 -2.52 36.49 -13.85
C ASN A 172 -3.93 36.06 -13.38
N TYR A 173 -4.00 35.29 -12.30
CA TYR A 173 -5.27 34.85 -11.72
C TYR A 173 -6.04 35.99 -11.01
N PRO A 174 -7.38 35.94 -10.98
CA PRO A 174 -8.20 36.80 -10.12
C PRO A 174 -7.87 36.61 -8.63
N ALA A 175 -8.17 37.63 -7.81
CA ALA A 175 -7.90 37.61 -6.37
C ALA A 175 -8.67 36.53 -5.58
N ALA A 176 -9.72 35.95 -6.17
CA ALA A 176 -10.50 34.87 -5.58
C ALA A 176 -9.82 33.50 -5.69
N VAL A 177 -8.80 33.36 -6.54
CA VAL A 177 -8.09 32.09 -6.76
C VAL A 177 -6.99 31.92 -5.72
N GLU A 178 -7.01 30.81 -5.02
CA GLU A 178 -6.06 30.47 -3.98
C GLU A 178 -4.83 29.80 -4.58
N ARG A 179 -3.66 30.39 -4.34
CA ARG A 179 -2.39 29.88 -4.90
C ARG A 179 -1.57 29.18 -3.84
N ILE A 180 -0.79 28.20 -4.26
CA ILE A 180 0.21 27.58 -3.40
C ILE A 180 1.27 28.63 -3.03
N ALA A 181 1.65 28.71 -1.76
CA ALA A 181 2.72 29.60 -1.33
C ALA A 181 4.00 29.32 -2.12
N ASN A 182 4.74 30.36 -2.50
CA ASN A 182 5.95 30.27 -3.32
C ASN A 182 5.73 29.65 -4.73
N SER A 183 4.48 29.53 -5.19
CA SER A 183 4.18 29.18 -6.59
C SER A 183 3.35 30.28 -7.27
N PRO A 184 3.84 30.86 -8.38
CA PRO A 184 3.10 31.91 -9.07
C PRO A 184 1.95 31.37 -9.94
N ASN A 185 1.98 30.08 -10.28
CA ASN A 185 1.14 29.47 -11.33
C ASN A 185 0.22 28.36 -10.85
N LEU A 186 0.56 27.73 -9.73
CA LEU A 186 -0.22 26.64 -9.18
C LEU A 186 -1.33 27.21 -8.31
N VAL A 187 -2.55 26.92 -8.73
CA VAL A 187 -3.73 27.04 -7.90
C VAL A 187 -3.70 25.88 -6.91
N LYS A 188 -4.07 26.12 -5.66
CA LYS A 188 -4.25 25.03 -4.70
C LYS A 188 -5.21 24.01 -5.31
N GLY A 189 -4.95 22.73 -5.11
CA GLY A 189 -5.85 21.66 -5.58
C GLY A 189 -7.06 21.48 -4.68
N PHE A 190 -7.18 22.32 -3.66
CA PHE A 190 -8.29 22.37 -2.74
C PHE A 190 -8.44 23.80 -2.19
N GLU A 191 -9.66 24.16 -1.78
CA GLU A 191 -9.95 25.46 -1.18
C GLU A 191 -9.50 25.51 0.29
N THR A 192 -8.92 26.64 0.70
CA THR A 192 -8.55 26.88 2.11
C THR A 192 -9.40 27.95 2.78
N LEU A 193 -10.24 28.65 2.01
CA LEU A 193 -11.27 29.54 2.52
C LEU A 193 -12.67 29.07 2.09
N CYS A 194 -13.56 28.87 3.06
CA CYS A 194 -14.98 28.59 2.82
C CYS A 194 -15.72 29.93 2.66
N ASP A 195 -15.54 30.62 1.54
CA ASP A 195 -16.03 31.99 1.31
C ASP A 195 -17.09 32.12 0.20
N ASN A 196 -17.53 30.98 -0.37
CA ASN A 196 -18.43 30.87 -1.52
C ASN A 196 -17.82 31.31 -2.86
N LEU A 197 -16.50 31.43 -2.92
CA LEU A 197 -15.75 31.60 -4.15
C LEU A 197 -15.05 30.30 -4.47
N ASP A 198 -14.86 30.05 -5.76
CA ASP A 198 -14.19 28.87 -6.27
C ASP A 198 -12.67 29.13 -6.28
N GLY A 199 -12.03 28.80 -5.16
CA GLY A 199 -10.64 29.11 -4.88
C GLY A 199 -9.66 28.18 -5.58
N ASP A 200 -10.08 26.94 -5.84
CA ASP A 200 -9.26 25.92 -6.45
C ASP A 200 -9.44 25.88 -7.98
N CYS A 201 -10.55 26.38 -8.54
CA CYS A 201 -10.93 26.37 -9.96
C CYS A 201 -11.40 25.02 -10.52
N ASP A 202 -12.13 24.22 -9.74
CA ASP A 202 -12.79 22.98 -10.18
C ASP A 202 -14.23 23.21 -10.69
N GLY A 203 -14.81 24.38 -10.40
CA GLY A 203 -16.18 24.76 -10.75
C GLY A 203 -17.21 24.64 -9.62
N ASN A 204 -16.81 24.22 -8.42
CA ASN A 204 -17.65 24.02 -7.26
C ASN A 204 -17.12 24.84 -6.07
N PRO A 205 -17.82 25.90 -5.65
CA PRO A 205 -17.38 26.67 -4.48
C PRO A 205 -17.55 25.93 -3.15
N ASP A 206 -16.48 25.90 -2.36
CA ASP A 206 -16.30 25.35 -1.00
C ASP A 206 -16.56 23.84 -0.85
N ASP A 207 -16.14 23.01 -1.80
CA ASP A 207 -16.41 21.55 -1.78
C ASP A 207 -15.29 20.69 -1.18
N ASP A 208 -14.12 21.26 -0.93
CA ASP A 208 -12.97 20.56 -0.34
C ASP A 208 -12.91 20.57 1.21
N PHE A 209 -13.86 21.22 1.86
CA PHE A 209 -13.90 21.27 3.32
C PHE A 209 -14.43 19.97 3.90
N TYR A 210 -13.84 19.49 5.00
CA TYR A 210 -14.42 18.41 5.77
C TYR A 210 -14.94 18.93 7.11
N PRO A 211 -16.23 18.73 7.42
CA PRO A 211 -17.25 18.08 6.60
C PRO A 211 -17.76 18.93 5.42
N VAL A 212 -18.08 18.28 4.29
CA VAL A 212 -18.40 18.96 3.02
C VAL A 212 -19.58 19.90 3.16
N LYS A 213 -19.47 21.12 2.64
CA LYS A 213 -20.57 22.08 2.62
C LYS A 213 -21.80 21.47 1.93
N GLY A 214 -22.95 21.60 2.58
CA GLY A 214 -24.21 21.01 2.13
C GLY A 214 -24.40 19.54 2.51
N SER A 215 -23.39 18.85 3.04
CA SER A 215 -23.57 17.51 3.60
C SER A 215 -24.39 17.54 4.88
N ALA A 216 -25.09 16.43 5.16
CA ALA A 216 -25.93 16.30 6.34
C ALA A 216 -25.07 16.26 7.61
N CYS A 217 -25.54 16.93 8.65
CA CYS A 217 -24.85 17.02 9.93
C CYS A 217 -25.81 16.79 11.08
N LEU A 218 -25.28 16.37 12.22
CA LEU A 218 -26.03 16.16 13.44
C LEU A 218 -25.43 17.03 14.54
N ASP A 219 -26.23 17.49 15.49
CA ASP A 219 -25.68 18.16 16.67
C ASP A 219 -25.10 17.13 17.66
N THR A 220 -24.49 17.66 18.71
CA THR A 220 -23.90 16.87 19.80
C THR A 220 -24.94 16.34 20.77
N ASN A 221 -26.24 16.59 20.55
CA ASN A 221 -27.26 16.00 21.40
C ASN A 221 -27.34 14.50 21.13
N LEU A 222 -27.63 13.72 22.16
CA LEU A 222 -27.63 12.26 22.12
C LEU A 222 -29.06 11.72 22.00
N GLY A 223 -29.19 10.45 21.64
CA GLY A 223 -30.49 9.80 21.52
C GLY A 223 -31.45 10.48 20.55
N ILE A 224 -32.71 10.60 20.94
CA ILE A 224 -33.75 11.27 20.13
C ILE A 224 -33.61 12.79 20.11
N CYS A 225 -32.77 13.36 20.98
CA CYS A 225 -32.54 14.80 21.01
C CYS A 225 -31.59 15.28 19.93
N GLN A 226 -30.93 14.35 19.23
CA GLN A 226 -30.04 14.69 18.15
C GLN A 226 -30.78 15.41 17.02
N GLY A 227 -30.45 16.69 16.84
CA GLY A 227 -30.91 17.50 15.74
C GLY A 227 -30.14 17.19 14.47
N SER A 228 -30.78 17.42 13.33
CA SER A 228 -30.18 17.28 12.00
C SER A 228 -30.14 18.60 11.24
N GLY A 229 -29.10 18.77 10.45
CA GLY A 229 -28.77 20.00 9.76
C GLY A 229 -27.97 19.74 8.50
N THR A 230 -27.40 20.81 7.96
CA THR A 230 -26.41 20.76 6.88
C THR A 230 -25.21 21.62 7.22
N TYR A 231 -24.03 21.17 6.85
CA TYR A 231 -22.81 21.96 6.99
C TYR A 231 -22.86 23.21 6.10
N ALA A 232 -22.59 24.38 6.66
CA ALA A 232 -22.48 25.66 5.96
C ALA A 232 -21.15 26.34 6.31
N CYS A 233 -20.67 27.27 5.49
CA CYS A 233 -19.44 27.99 5.82
C CYS A 233 -19.58 28.79 7.11
N LYS A 234 -18.57 28.68 7.97
CA LYS A 234 -18.40 29.53 9.15
C LYS A 234 -18.27 30.99 8.72
N SER A 235 -18.68 31.89 9.62
CA SER A 235 -18.55 33.34 9.37
C SER A 235 -17.11 33.85 9.22
N ASP A 236 -16.11 33.07 9.65
CA ASP A 236 -14.68 33.36 9.53
C ASP A 236 -14.02 32.68 8.31
N HIS A 237 -14.78 31.92 7.52
CA HIS A 237 -14.36 31.16 6.34
C HIS A 237 -13.30 30.07 6.61
N THR A 238 -13.01 29.71 7.86
CA THR A 238 -11.98 28.71 8.20
C THR A 238 -12.43 27.26 7.98
N GLY A 239 -13.68 27.06 7.61
CA GLY A 239 -14.25 25.75 7.35
C GLY A 239 -15.77 25.78 7.43
N THR A 240 -16.37 24.60 7.60
CA THR A 240 -17.82 24.46 7.72
C THR A 240 -18.25 24.28 9.17
N GLU A 241 -19.44 24.74 9.51
CA GLU A 241 -20.13 24.47 10.75
C GLU A 241 -21.48 23.83 10.48
N CYS A 242 -21.88 22.93 11.37
CA CYS A 242 -23.16 22.26 11.26
C CYS A 242 -24.30 23.22 11.61
N VAL A 243 -25.12 23.56 10.61
CA VAL A 243 -26.31 24.39 10.83
C VAL A 243 -27.52 23.48 10.97
N ILE A 244 -27.97 23.29 12.21
CA ILE A 244 -29.15 22.48 12.53
C ILE A 244 -30.41 23.16 12.01
N THR A 245 -31.09 22.50 11.08
CA THR A 245 -32.33 22.99 10.47
C THR A 245 -33.56 22.24 11.01
N THR A 246 -33.36 21.03 11.53
CA THR A 246 -34.38 20.18 12.13
C THR A 246 -33.92 19.75 13.52
N PRO A 247 -34.27 20.50 14.58
CA PRO A 247 -33.92 20.14 15.96
C PRO A 247 -34.51 18.77 16.35
N GLY A 248 -33.80 18.03 17.21
CA GLY A 248 -34.26 16.76 17.75
C GLY A 248 -35.41 16.93 18.75
N ALA A 249 -35.89 15.82 19.30
CA ALA A 249 -36.92 15.83 20.33
C ALA A 249 -36.39 16.45 21.64
N PRO A 250 -37.23 17.08 22.47
CA PRO A 250 -36.80 17.48 23.81
C PRO A 250 -36.61 16.24 24.71
N PRO A 251 -35.67 16.27 25.67
CA PRO A 251 -35.44 15.16 26.59
C PRO A 251 -36.69 14.90 27.45
N SER A 252 -36.96 13.62 27.69
CA SER A 252 -38.11 13.11 28.44
C SER A 252 -37.67 11.98 29.36
N SER A 253 -38.53 11.52 30.28
CA SER A 253 -38.14 10.43 31.20
C SER A 253 -37.81 9.15 30.44
N GLU A 254 -36.76 8.46 30.88
CA GLU A 254 -36.29 7.22 30.27
C GLU A 254 -37.33 6.10 30.35
N LEU A 255 -37.64 5.54 29.18
CA LEU A 255 -38.52 4.40 29.03
C LEU A 255 -37.66 3.19 28.66
N CYS A 256 -38.11 1.99 29.04
CA CYS A 256 -37.42 0.76 28.66
C CYS A 256 -37.72 0.41 27.19
N ASP A 257 -37.50 1.27 26.20
CA ASP A 257 -37.93 1.09 24.80
C ASP A 257 -36.79 0.99 23.76
N ASN A 258 -35.55 0.87 24.24
CA ASN A 258 -34.30 0.81 23.47
C ASN A 258 -34.01 2.12 22.73
N ILE A 259 -34.42 3.23 23.32
CA ILE A 259 -34.18 4.58 22.85
C ILE A 259 -33.72 5.41 24.04
N ASP A 260 -32.60 6.11 23.89
CA ASP A 260 -32.15 7.16 24.81
C ASP A 260 -33.15 8.33 24.75
N ASN A 261 -34.08 8.40 25.72
CA ASN A 261 -35.19 9.35 25.76
C ASN A 261 -34.84 10.62 26.54
N ASP A 262 -33.91 10.55 27.48
CA ASP A 262 -33.43 11.69 28.27
C ASP A 262 -32.12 12.29 27.75
N CYS A 263 -31.58 11.71 26.68
CA CYS A 263 -30.55 12.24 25.80
C CYS A 263 -29.21 12.39 26.49
N ASP A 264 -28.92 11.44 27.35
CA ASP A 264 -27.79 11.43 28.25
C ASP A 264 -26.66 10.50 27.74
N GLY A 265 -26.93 9.80 26.62
CA GLY A 265 -26.00 8.92 25.93
C GLY A 265 -26.11 7.45 26.32
N LEU A 266 -26.96 7.11 27.28
CA LEU A 266 -27.24 5.73 27.67
C LEU A 266 -28.65 5.33 27.21
N VAL A 267 -28.81 4.04 26.91
CA VAL A 267 -30.09 3.49 26.42
C VAL A 267 -30.65 2.55 27.48
N ASP A 268 -31.91 2.77 27.87
CA ASP A 268 -32.66 1.96 28.83
C ASP A 268 -31.94 1.78 30.17
N GLU A 269 -31.34 2.85 30.70
CA GLU A 269 -30.41 2.73 31.80
C GLU A 269 -31.09 2.35 33.15
N PRO A 270 -30.38 1.61 34.01
CA PRO A 270 -30.89 1.21 35.32
C PRO A 270 -30.60 2.29 36.37
N ALA A 271 -31.39 2.30 37.45
CA ALA A 271 -31.31 3.30 38.53
C ALA A 271 -29.94 3.45 39.25
N TRP A 272 -29.02 2.50 39.05
CA TRP A 272 -27.66 2.52 39.61
C TRP A 272 -26.61 3.11 38.67
N ASN A 273 -26.97 3.31 37.42
CA ASN A 273 -26.17 4.03 36.43
C ASN A 273 -27.14 4.84 35.56
N PRO A 274 -27.80 5.88 36.12
CA PRO A 274 -28.72 6.77 35.41
C PRO A 274 -27.99 7.75 34.48
N GLY A 275 -26.71 7.48 34.18
CA GLY A 275 -25.86 8.35 33.39
C GLY A 275 -25.80 9.79 33.90
N SER A 276 -25.93 10.74 32.97
CA SER A 276 -25.71 12.18 33.22
C SER A 276 -26.98 12.94 33.61
N ASN A 277 -28.15 12.32 33.51
CA ASN A 277 -29.42 12.84 34.01
C ASN A 277 -29.92 12.02 35.21
N ALA A 278 -30.79 12.58 36.05
CA ALA A 278 -31.36 11.80 37.17
C ALA A 278 -32.53 10.88 36.74
N SER A 279 -32.67 10.65 35.43
CA SER A 279 -33.72 9.85 34.81
C SER A 279 -33.16 8.45 34.53
N TYR A 280 -34.01 7.44 34.56
CA TYR A 280 -33.65 6.02 34.40
C TYR A 280 -34.92 5.22 34.22
N VAL A 281 -34.77 3.99 33.72
CA VAL A 281 -35.91 3.09 33.51
C VAL A 281 -36.59 2.75 34.84
N ASN A 282 -37.83 3.21 34.99
CA ASN A 282 -38.68 2.88 36.13
C ASN A 282 -39.61 1.69 35.82
N ASP A 283 -39.09 0.48 36.04
CA ASP A 283 -39.85 -0.76 35.86
C ASP A 283 -41.04 -0.88 36.83
N SER A 284 -42.14 -1.49 36.38
CA SER A 284 -43.27 -1.78 37.28
C SER A 284 -42.93 -2.93 38.24
N LEU A 285 -42.71 -2.61 39.50
CA LEU A 285 -42.35 -3.58 40.55
C LEU A 285 -43.50 -3.85 41.53
N ALA A 286 -43.46 -5.01 42.16
CA ALA A 286 -44.26 -5.39 43.31
C ALA A 286 -43.34 -5.68 44.51
N THR A 287 -43.77 -5.32 45.71
CA THR A 287 -43.03 -5.60 46.95
C THR A 287 -43.62 -6.83 47.62
N ILE A 288 -42.82 -7.90 47.72
CA ILE A 288 -43.15 -9.19 48.33
C ILE A 288 -42.51 -9.25 49.72
N THR A 289 -43.14 -9.93 50.68
CA THR A 289 -42.55 -10.08 52.03
C THR A 289 -42.22 -11.53 52.29
N VAL A 290 -40.94 -11.88 52.37
CA VAL A 290 -40.47 -13.24 52.61
C VAL A 290 -39.67 -13.26 53.90
N GLY A 291 -40.08 -14.07 54.88
CA GLY A 291 -39.36 -14.16 56.17
C GLY A 291 -39.33 -12.86 56.99
N GLY A 292 -40.19 -11.88 56.67
CA GLY A 292 -40.20 -10.56 57.30
C GLY A 292 -39.37 -9.50 56.59
N GLN A 293 -38.66 -9.85 55.51
CA GLN A 293 -37.91 -8.92 54.66
C GLN A 293 -38.68 -8.61 53.37
N SER A 294 -38.51 -7.39 52.86
CA SER A 294 -39.06 -6.96 51.57
C SER A 294 -38.21 -7.50 50.42
N VAL A 295 -38.84 -7.97 49.35
CA VAL A 295 -38.20 -8.37 48.10
C VAL A 295 -38.95 -7.71 46.95
N PHE A 296 -38.25 -7.01 46.07
CA PHE A 296 -38.86 -6.35 44.92
C PHE A 296 -38.84 -7.29 43.72
N MET A 297 -39.99 -7.50 43.11
CA MET A 297 -40.21 -8.42 42.00
C MET A 297 -40.82 -7.68 40.81
N PHE A 298 -40.42 -8.04 39.59
CA PHE A 298 -41.12 -7.58 38.38
C PHE A 298 -42.61 -7.93 38.45
N LYS A 299 -43.47 -6.92 38.35
CA LYS A 299 -44.93 -7.08 38.46
C LYS A 299 -45.52 -7.93 37.32
N TYR A 300 -44.90 -7.87 36.15
CA TYR A 300 -45.24 -8.66 34.97
C TYR A 300 -44.11 -9.64 34.64
N GLU A 301 -44.39 -10.66 33.83
CA GLU A 301 -43.34 -11.48 33.22
C GLU A 301 -42.37 -10.59 32.44
N ALA A 302 -41.07 -10.91 32.47
CA ALA A 302 -40.05 -10.10 31.81
C ALA A 302 -40.32 -9.97 30.32
N SER A 303 -40.12 -8.76 29.78
CA SER A 303 -40.34 -8.40 28.39
C SER A 303 -39.09 -7.74 27.80
N ARG A 304 -38.93 -7.83 26.48
CA ARG A 304 -37.87 -7.06 25.79
C ARG A 304 -38.24 -5.58 25.76
N PRO A 305 -37.25 -4.67 25.70
CA PRO A 305 -37.51 -3.25 25.52
C PRO A 305 -38.42 -2.94 24.32
N THR A 306 -38.19 -3.61 23.19
CA THR A 306 -38.95 -3.43 21.96
C THR A 306 -40.29 -4.22 21.89
N ALA A 307 -40.70 -4.87 22.98
CA ALA A 307 -41.91 -5.70 23.00
C ALA A 307 -43.20 -4.89 22.86
N THR A 308 -44.18 -5.44 22.15
CA THR A 308 -45.50 -4.84 21.91
C THR A 308 -46.62 -5.84 22.20
N ALA A 309 -47.88 -5.42 22.12
CA ALA A 309 -49.03 -6.32 22.28
C ALA A 309 -49.10 -7.45 21.22
N ALA A 310 -48.36 -7.32 20.10
CA ALA A 310 -48.37 -8.27 19.00
C ALA A 310 -47.04 -9.04 18.82
N SER A 311 -45.96 -8.62 19.48
CA SER A 311 -44.63 -9.18 19.29
C SER A 311 -43.85 -9.21 20.61
N ALA A 312 -43.07 -10.27 20.84
CA ALA A 312 -42.18 -10.39 22.00
C ALA A 312 -40.94 -9.48 21.94
N GLY A 313 -40.78 -8.71 20.86
CA GLY A 313 -39.58 -7.89 20.58
C GLY A 313 -38.48 -8.70 19.88
N THR A 314 -37.49 -7.99 19.33
CA THR A 314 -36.32 -8.58 18.62
C THR A 314 -35.08 -7.71 18.84
N GLY A 315 -33.93 -8.31 19.14
CA GLY A 315 -32.65 -7.57 19.19
C GLY A 315 -31.56 -8.26 20.02
N SER A 316 -30.36 -7.65 19.99
CA SER A 316 -29.18 -7.97 20.80
C SER A 316 -29.26 -7.41 22.23
N GLU A 317 -30.48 -7.15 22.72
CA GLU A 317 -30.72 -6.36 23.94
C GLU A 317 -30.29 -7.14 25.19
N LEU A 318 -29.55 -6.47 26.08
CA LEU A 318 -29.01 -7.07 27.30
C LEU A 318 -29.92 -6.87 28.54
N ARG A 319 -30.96 -6.03 28.51
CA ARG A 319 -31.80 -5.67 29.69
C ARG A 319 -33.24 -6.19 29.59
N ALA A 320 -33.78 -6.73 30.68
CA ALA A 320 -35.19 -7.12 30.82
C ALA A 320 -36.08 -5.99 31.36
N CYS A 321 -37.30 -5.82 30.85
CA CYS A 321 -38.28 -4.83 31.34
C CYS A 321 -39.52 -5.48 31.97
N SER A 322 -40.20 -4.75 32.87
CA SER A 322 -41.51 -5.12 33.44
C SER A 322 -42.61 -4.20 32.90
N LYS A 323 -43.26 -4.64 31.80
CA LYS A 323 -44.29 -3.86 31.09
C LYS A 323 -45.64 -4.57 31.04
N ALA A 324 -46.71 -3.79 31.10
CA ALA A 324 -48.07 -4.28 30.90
C ALA A 324 -48.44 -4.28 29.41
N GLY A 325 -49.24 -5.27 28.99
CA GLY A 325 -49.84 -5.27 27.66
C GLY A 325 -48.90 -5.64 26.52
N VAL A 326 -47.76 -6.26 26.82
CA VAL A 326 -46.77 -6.70 25.82
C VAL A 326 -46.59 -8.21 25.86
N ILE A 327 -46.22 -8.84 24.75
CA ILE A 327 -45.89 -10.27 24.75
C ILE A 327 -44.60 -10.48 25.57
N PRO A 328 -44.60 -11.36 26.58
CA PRO A 328 -43.43 -11.58 27.43
C PRO A 328 -42.31 -12.30 26.67
N TRP A 329 -41.09 -12.12 27.15
CA TRP A 329 -39.88 -12.69 26.58
C TRP A 329 -39.89 -14.21 26.77
N SER A 330 -40.10 -14.92 25.67
CA SER A 330 -40.03 -16.38 25.58
C SER A 330 -38.89 -16.83 24.67
N ARG A 331 -38.54 -18.12 24.68
CA ARG A 331 -37.34 -18.66 24.00
C ARG A 331 -36.09 -17.95 24.50
N VAL A 332 -35.72 -18.26 25.74
CA VAL A 332 -34.57 -17.69 26.42
C VAL A 332 -33.93 -18.77 27.28
N THR A 333 -32.61 -18.91 27.20
CA THR A 333 -31.85 -19.84 28.05
C THR A 333 -31.77 -19.29 29.48
N PHE A 334 -31.34 -20.12 30.43
CA PHE A 334 -31.16 -19.67 31.82
C PHE A 334 -30.16 -18.52 31.91
N GLU A 335 -29.01 -18.65 31.24
CA GLU A 335 -27.96 -17.64 31.25
C GLU A 335 -28.42 -16.31 30.63
N GLN A 336 -29.14 -16.36 29.50
CA GLN A 336 -29.69 -15.17 28.87
C GLN A 336 -30.71 -14.46 29.77
N ALA A 337 -31.57 -15.23 30.45
CA ALA A 337 -32.54 -14.68 31.39
C ALA A 337 -31.86 -14.04 32.61
N GLN A 338 -30.79 -14.66 33.13
CA GLN A 338 -30.01 -14.13 34.23
C GLN A 338 -29.25 -12.86 33.84
N GLN A 339 -28.58 -12.85 32.70
CA GLN A 339 -27.91 -11.64 32.18
C GLN A 339 -28.92 -10.50 31.98
N ALA A 340 -30.11 -10.81 31.46
CA ALA A 340 -31.17 -9.84 31.26
C ALA A 340 -31.67 -9.20 32.56
N CYS A 341 -31.78 -9.98 33.64
CA CYS A 341 -32.10 -9.45 34.97
C CYS A 341 -30.96 -8.63 35.57
N ARG A 342 -29.70 -9.06 35.38
CA ARG A 342 -28.53 -8.35 35.90
C ARG A 342 -28.34 -6.99 35.26
N ALA A 343 -28.57 -6.88 33.97
CA ALA A 343 -28.57 -5.58 33.29
C ALA A 343 -29.69 -4.65 33.79
N ALA A 344 -30.78 -5.20 34.35
CA ALA A 344 -31.81 -4.41 35.03
C ALA A 344 -31.47 -4.11 36.51
N GLY A 345 -30.27 -4.46 37.00
CA GLY A 345 -29.87 -4.29 38.40
C GLY A 345 -30.55 -5.28 39.36
N MET A 346 -30.94 -6.46 38.86
CA MET A 346 -31.68 -7.49 39.59
C MET A 346 -31.07 -8.88 39.28
N ASP A 347 -31.63 -9.96 39.82
CA ASP A 347 -31.28 -11.33 39.39
C ASP A 347 -32.58 -12.14 39.18
N LEU A 348 -32.47 -13.38 38.72
CA LEU A 348 -33.61 -14.31 38.70
C LEU A 348 -34.13 -14.56 40.11
N CYS A 349 -35.44 -14.63 40.24
CA CYS A 349 -36.09 -14.88 41.52
C CYS A 349 -35.64 -16.20 42.16
N GLU A 350 -35.49 -16.18 43.48
CA GLU A 350 -35.44 -17.41 44.26
C GLU A 350 -36.79 -18.12 44.20
N GLU A 351 -36.76 -19.44 44.34
CA GLU A 351 -37.96 -20.28 44.30
C GLU A 351 -38.98 -19.94 45.40
N ASN A 352 -38.53 -19.77 46.64
CA ASN A 352 -39.36 -19.35 47.78
C ASN A 352 -39.93 -17.93 47.60
N VAL A 353 -39.15 -17.02 47.01
CA VAL A 353 -39.62 -15.65 46.71
C VAL A 353 -40.69 -15.69 45.62
N TRP A 354 -40.47 -16.50 44.59
CA TRP A 354 -41.43 -16.71 43.52
C TRP A 354 -42.73 -17.32 44.04
N GLU A 355 -42.65 -18.35 44.88
CA GLU A 355 -43.82 -19.02 45.47
C GLU A 355 -44.64 -18.09 46.37
N GLU A 356 -44.00 -17.33 47.26
CA GLU A 356 -44.68 -16.33 48.11
C GLU A 356 -45.33 -15.23 47.25
N GLY A 357 -44.62 -14.77 46.20
CA GLY A 357 -45.16 -13.79 45.25
C GLY A 357 -46.40 -14.30 44.51
N CYS A 358 -46.49 -15.62 44.29
CA CYS A 358 -47.63 -16.30 43.70
C CYS A 358 -48.77 -16.45 44.72
N ASP A 359 -48.51 -17.00 45.90
CA ASP A 359 -49.49 -17.29 46.95
C ASP A 359 -50.21 -16.02 47.43
N GLY A 360 -49.48 -14.92 47.55
CA GLY A 360 -50.01 -13.65 48.05
C GLY A 360 -49.94 -13.53 49.57
N SER A 361 -50.03 -12.28 50.07
CA SER A 361 -49.62 -11.99 51.45
C SER A 361 -50.43 -12.76 52.51
N ALA A 362 -49.71 -13.44 53.40
CA ALA A 362 -50.19 -14.06 54.64
C ALA A 362 -51.18 -15.25 54.53
N VAL A 363 -51.41 -15.83 53.35
CA VAL A 363 -52.25 -17.04 53.18
C VAL A 363 -51.70 -17.93 52.09
N THR A 364 -51.34 -19.18 52.40
CA THR A 364 -50.98 -20.18 51.37
C THR A 364 -52.17 -20.43 50.46
N ARG A 365 -52.01 -20.15 49.16
CA ARG A 365 -53.06 -20.36 48.15
C ARG A 365 -52.64 -21.42 47.16
N VAL A 366 -53.63 -22.05 46.54
CA VAL A 366 -53.34 -23.04 45.49
C VAL A 366 -53.00 -22.34 44.16
N TYR A 367 -53.64 -21.19 43.88
CA TYR A 367 -53.42 -20.35 42.70
C TYR A 367 -53.35 -18.88 43.16
N PRO A 368 -52.78 -17.96 42.35
CA PRO A 368 -52.59 -16.56 42.77
C PRO A 368 -53.87 -15.87 43.27
N TYR A 369 -55.00 -16.23 42.65
CA TYR A 369 -56.30 -15.64 42.89
C TYR A 369 -57.18 -16.43 43.88
N GLY A 370 -56.76 -17.61 44.38
CA GLY A 370 -57.55 -18.39 45.34
C GLY A 370 -57.27 -19.90 45.34
N ASN A 371 -58.10 -20.66 46.08
CA ASN A 371 -57.89 -22.10 46.30
C ASN A 371 -58.61 -23.02 45.30
N THR A 372 -59.49 -22.45 44.47
CA THR A 372 -60.27 -23.20 43.47
C THR A 372 -59.83 -22.77 42.08
N TYR A 373 -59.44 -23.74 41.25
CA TYR A 373 -59.04 -23.48 39.87
C TYR A 373 -60.18 -22.87 39.06
N ASN A 374 -59.87 -21.84 38.27
CA ASN A 374 -60.78 -21.27 37.30
C ASN A 374 -60.08 -21.12 35.93
N ALA A 375 -60.52 -21.91 34.96
CA ALA A 375 -59.96 -21.95 33.60
C ALA A 375 -60.04 -20.61 32.86
N SER A 376 -60.93 -19.68 33.24
CA SER A 376 -61.00 -18.36 32.60
C SER A 376 -60.02 -17.34 33.19
N THR A 377 -59.45 -17.60 34.37
CA THR A 377 -58.71 -16.56 35.12
C THR A 377 -57.28 -16.34 34.66
N CYS A 378 -56.56 -17.41 34.34
CA CYS A 378 -55.16 -17.38 33.89
C CYS A 378 -54.99 -18.03 32.51
N TRP A 379 -53.81 -17.93 31.89
CA TRP A 379 -53.54 -18.51 30.58
C TRP A 379 -52.94 -19.92 30.70
N GLY A 380 -53.79 -20.94 30.90
CA GLY A 380 -53.40 -22.35 30.81
C GLY A 380 -53.91 -23.02 29.54
N THR A 381 -53.64 -24.32 29.36
CA THR A 381 -54.07 -25.07 28.16
C THR A 381 -55.58 -25.05 27.94
N ASP A 382 -56.36 -24.86 29.01
CA ASP A 382 -57.83 -24.87 28.99
C ASP A 382 -58.43 -23.64 28.27
N THR A 383 -57.63 -22.61 27.98
CA THR A 383 -58.07 -21.43 27.22
C THR A 383 -57.96 -21.60 25.70
N GLY A 384 -57.29 -22.66 25.24
CA GLY A 384 -57.10 -22.95 23.81
C GLY A 384 -56.08 -22.07 23.09
N VAL A 385 -55.31 -21.24 23.82
CA VAL A 385 -54.24 -20.43 23.22
C VAL A 385 -52.99 -21.30 22.95
N THR A 386 -52.25 -20.99 21.88
CA THR A 386 -51.09 -21.79 21.44
C THR A 386 -49.76 -21.05 21.52
N THR A 387 -49.80 -19.78 21.95
CA THR A 387 -48.66 -18.88 22.12
C THR A 387 -48.82 -18.09 23.41
N ALA A 388 -47.70 -17.52 23.89
CA ALA A 388 -47.73 -16.52 24.95
C ALA A 388 -48.67 -15.37 24.59
N GLN A 389 -49.36 -14.84 25.58
CA GLN A 389 -50.28 -13.73 25.48
C GLN A 389 -49.68 -12.50 26.14
N ALA A 390 -50.22 -11.32 25.80
CA ALA A 390 -49.74 -10.08 26.37
C ALA A 390 -49.90 -10.09 27.89
N THR A 391 -48.88 -9.65 28.62
CA THR A 391 -48.92 -9.48 30.08
C THR A 391 -50.12 -8.62 30.47
N ASN A 392 -50.73 -8.87 31.63
CA ASN A 392 -51.94 -8.17 32.09
C ASN A 392 -53.19 -8.32 31.18
N SER A 393 -53.18 -9.18 30.16
CA SER A 393 -54.38 -9.43 29.35
C SER A 393 -55.48 -10.15 30.14
N LYS A 394 -55.13 -10.80 31.26
CA LYS A 394 -56.06 -11.30 32.27
C LYS A 394 -55.76 -10.69 33.65
N PRO A 395 -56.29 -9.51 33.97
CA PRO A 395 -56.04 -8.83 35.24
C PRO A 395 -56.47 -9.63 36.49
N GLY A 396 -57.36 -10.61 36.32
CA GLY A 396 -57.77 -11.52 37.39
C GLY A 396 -56.72 -12.58 37.74
N CYS A 397 -55.72 -12.83 36.88
CA CYS A 397 -54.56 -13.67 37.14
C CYS A 397 -53.53 -12.90 37.97
N THR A 398 -53.94 -12.47 39.17
CA THR A 398 -53.12 -11.63 40.04
C THR A 398 -53.01 -12.23 41.43
N SER A 399 -51.83 -12.12 42.03
CA SER A 399 -51.62 -12.56 43.41
C SER A 399 -52.30 -11.62 44.39
N SER A 400 -52.93 -12.21 45.39
CA SER A 400 -53.66 -11.45 46.40
C SER A 400 -52.69 -10.69 47.31
N GLY A 401 -52.90 -9.39 47.50
CA GLY A 401 -52.11 -8.57 48.42
C GLY A 401 -50.82 -8.00 47.80
N TYR A 402 -50.14 -8.74 46.93
CA TYR A 402 -48.93 -8.28 46.24
C TYR A 402 -49.17 -7.75 44.82
N ALA A 403 -50.32 -8.08 44.21
CA ALA A 403 -50.74 -7.61 42.89
C ALA A 403 -49.73 -7.93 41.77
N VAL A 404 -49.02 -9.06 41.88
CA VAL A 404 -48.16 -9.60 40.83
C VAL A 404 -49.04 -10.32 39.81
N LEU A 405 -48.78 -10.15 38.52
CA LEU A 405 -49.59 -10.73 37.45
C LEU A 405 -48.87 -11.87 36.73
N ASP A 406 -49.71 -12.74 36.17
CA ASP A 406 -49.30 -13.83 35.29
C ASP A 406 -48.35 -14.84 35.98
N MET A 407 -48.39 -14.93 37.32
CA MET A 407 -47.67 -15.95 38.11
C MET A 407 -48.17 -17.38 37.86
N SER A 408 -49.21 -17.56 37.06
CA SER A 408 -49.84 -18.87 36.82
C SER A 408 -50.23 -18.93 35.34
N GLY A 409 -49.61 -19.84 34.60
CA GLY A 409 -49.77 -19.94 33.15
C GLY A 409 -49.03 -18.83 32.39
N ASN A 410 -49.44 -18.60 31.15
CA ASN A 410 -48.70 -17.82 30.15
C ASN A 410 -47.31 -18.41 29.88
N LEU A 411 -46.23 -17.92 30.49
CA LEU A 411 -44.92 -18.55 30.42
C LEU A 411 -44.56 -19.22 31.73
N ARG A 412 -43.87 -20.35 31.61
CA ARG A 412 -43.16 -20.89 32.76
C ARG A 412 -41.93 -20.03 33.03
N GLU A 413 -41.60 -19.80 34.29
CA GLU A 413 -40.54 -18.86 34.65
C GLU A 413 -39.29 -19.56 35.19
N TRP A 414 -38.12 -19.16 34.69
CA TRP A 414 -36.83 -19.53 35.28
C TRP A 414 -36.71 -18.99 36.71
N VAL A 415 -36.26 -19.84 37.64
CA VAL A 415 -35.86 -19.45 39.00
C VAL A 415 -34.44 -19.96 39.27
N ARG A 416 -33.70 -19.30 40.17
CA ARG A 416 -32.27 -19.58 40.40
C ARG A 416 -31.95 -20.88 41.14
N SER A 417 -32.96 -21.68 41.50
CA SER A 417 -32.77 -22.96 42.22
C SER A 417 -32.15 -24.02 41.33
N LEU A 418 -30.87 -24.31 41.57
CA LEU A 418 -30.16 -25.44 40.97
C LEU A 418 -30.62 -26.76 41.63
N ILE A 419 -31.15 -27.68 40.83
CA ILE A 419 -31.66 -28.97 41.31
C ILE A 419 -30.59 -30.06 41.19
N ALA A 420 -29.92 -30.13 40.03
CA ALA A 420 -28.99 -31.21 39.69
C ALA A 420 -28.08 -30.83 38.52
N TYR A 421 -27.22 -31.75 38.11
CA TYR A 421 -26.52 -31.73 36.84
C TYR A 421 -26.96 -32.92 35.98
N SER A 422 -27.03 -32.76 34.67
CA SER A 422 -27.31 -33.85 33.72
C SER A 422 -26.14 -34.82 33.62
N GLU A 423 -26.34 -35.98 32.99
CA GLU A 423 -25.25 -36.93 32.71
C GLU A 423 -24.13 -36.33 31.83
N GLU A 424 -24.44 -35.26 31.09
CA GLU A 424 -23.51 -34.51 30.24
C GLU A 424 -22.83 -33.34 30.98
N GLY A 425 -23.11 -33.16 32.28
CA GLY A 425 -22.53 -32.11 33.11
C GLY A 425 -23.22 -30.74 33.03
N LYS A 426 -24.40 -30.64 32.40
CA LYS A 426 -25.16 -29.38 32.30
C LYS A 426 -25.96 -29.13 33.57
N ALA A 427 -26.01 -27.88 34.05
CA ALA A 427 -26.83 -27.51 35.19
C ALA A 427 -28.33 -27.66 34.88
N ILE A 428 -29.09 -28.16 35.84
CA ILE A 428 -30.55 -28.35 35.74
C ILE A 428 -31.21 -27.44 36.77
N TYR A 429 -32.01 -26.50 36.29
CA TYR A 429 -32.71 -25.51 37.11
C TYR A 429 -34.20 -25.80 37.20
N GLN A 430 -34.79 -25.37 38.31
CA GLN A 430 -36.24 -25.40 38.50
C GLN A 430 -36.91 -24.32 37.66
N THR A 431 -38.15 -24.58 37.26
CA THR A 431 -39.03 -23.56 36.68
C THR A 431 -40.37 -23.55 37.42
N ARG A 432 -41.09 -22.42 37.38
CA ARG A 432 -42.31 -22.19 38.18
C ARG A 432 -43.49 -21.66 37.36
N GLY A 433 -44.70 -21.78 37.91
CA GLY A 433 -45.95 -21.16 37.42
C GLY A 433 -46.68 -21.85 36.29
N GLY A 434 -46.03 -22.78 35.59
CA GLY A 434 -46.60 -23.42 34.39
C GLY A 434 -46.76 -22.45 33.24
N SER A 435 -47.20 -22.93 32.08
CA SER A 435 -47.34 -22.11 30.87
C SER A 435 -48.72 -22.26 30.23
N PHE A 436 -48.93 -21.55 29.12
CA PHE A 436 -50.12 -21.70 28.27
C PHE A 436 -50.33 -23.13 27.72
N ARG A 437 -49.37 -24.03 27.89
CA ARG A 437 -49.45 -25.45 27.48
C ARG A 437 -49.81 -26.40 28.62
N ASP A 438 -49.87 -25.89 29.85
CA ASP A 438 -50.03 -26.70 31.04
C ASP A 438 -51.49 -26.70 31.53
N GLY A 439 -51.92 -27.81 32.14
CA GLY A 439 -53.22 -27.94 32.78
C GLY A 439 -53.20 -27.51 34.25
N SER A 440 -54.38 -27.41 34.87
CA SER A 440 -54.58 -26.87 36.22
C SER A 440 -53.58 -27.33 37.29
N GLU A 441 -53.10 -28.58 37.26
CA GLU A 441 -52.11 -29.09 38.22
C GLU A 441 -50.76 -28.36 38.16
N ALA A 442 -50.28 -28.05 36.95
CA ALA A 442 -49.01 -27.37 36.75
C ALA A 442 -49.10 -25.84 36.85
N LEU A 443 -50.32 -25.28 37.00
CA LEU A 443 -50.55 -23.86 37.22
C LEU A 443 -50.60 -23.46 38.70
N LYS A 444 -50.41 -24.39 39.64
CA LYS A 444 -50.46 -24.09 41.08
C LYS A 444 -49.17 -23.40 41.53
N CYS A 445 -49.28 -22.51 42.51
CA CYS A 445 -48.13 -21.76 43.04
C CYS A 445 -47.05 -22.68 43.61
N ALA A 446 -47.44 -23.62 44.47
CA ALA A 446 -46.53 -24.61 45.08
C ALA A 446 -46.15 -25.79 44.14
N HIS A 447 -46.52 -25.77 42.85
CA HIS A 447 -46.17 -26.90 41.97
C HIS A 447 -44.74 -26.77 41.45
N ASP A 448 -43.95 -27.83 41.66
CA ASP A 448 -42.59 -27.95 41.15
C ASP A 448 -42.66 -28.35 39.66
N THR A 449 -42.93 -27.35 38.81
CA THR A 449 -43.10 -27.55 37.38
C THR A 449 -41.75 -27.80 36.71
N VAL A 450 -41.39 -29.05 36.44
CA VAL A 450 -40.42 -29.46 35.40
C VAL A 450 -39.03 -28.80 35.50
N ALA A 451 -38.03 -29.60 35.85
CA ALA A 451 -36.64 -29.19 35.80
C ALA A 451 -36.12 -29.19 34.34
N LEU A 452 -35.40 -28.15 33.95
CA LEU A 452 -34.86 -27.99 32.59
C LEU A 452 -33.35 -27.76 32.66
N THR A 453 -32.61 -28.24 31.65
CA THR A 453 -31.18 -27.95 31.51
C THR A 453 -30.99 -26.47 31.19
N GLU A 454 -29.86 -25.89 31.61
CA GLU A 454 -29.52 -24.47 31.45
C GLU A 454 -29.59 -23.95 30.00
N ASP A 455 -29.41 -24.83 29.02
CA ASP A 455 -29.48 -24.56 27.58
C ASP A 455 -30.89 -24.75 26.98
N ALA A 456 -31.89 -25.07 27.80
CA ALA A 456 -33.26 -25.26 27.32
C ALA A 456 -33.81 -23.96 26.72
N PHE A 457 -34.32 -24.07 25.49
CA PHE A 457 -34.76 -22.93 24.69
C PHE A 457 -36.14 -23.21 24.09
N SER A 458 -37.20 -22.88 24.84
CA SER A 458 -38.58 -23.19 24.46
C SER A 458 -39.48 -21.95 24.43
N ASN A 459 -40.50 -21.98 23.57
CA ASN A 459 -41.45 -20.88 23.38
C ASN A 459 -42.47 -20.70 24.50
N ASN A 460 -42.43 -21.58 25.50
CA ASN A 460 -43.31 -21.55 26.67
C ASN A 460 -42.53 -21.36 27.97
N VAL A 461 -41.25 -20.98 27.87
CA VAL A 461 -40.37 -20.65 28.98
C VAL A 461 -39.90 -19.21 28.82
N GLY A 462 -40.04 -18.44 29.89
CA GLY A 462 -39.61 -17.07 30.10
C GLY A 462 -39.05 -16.92 31.51
N PHE A 463 -39.13 -15.72 32.09
CA PHE A 463 -38.52 -15.43 33.39
C PHE A 463 -39.08 -14.14 34.02
N ARG A 464 -38.63 -13.87 35.23
CA ARG A 464 -38.94 -12.68 36.01
C ARG A 464 -37.77 -12.34 36.93
N CYS A 465 -37.54 -11.05 37.12
CA CYS A 465 -36.43 -10.55 37.91
C CYS A 465 -36.88 -10.17 39.33
N CYS A 466 -36.03 -10.45 40.32
CA CYS A 466 -36.18 -10.09 41.72
C CYS A 466 -34.90 -9.44 42.26
N THR A 467 -35.05 -8.56 43.26
CA THR A 467 -33.93 -8.05 44.06
C THR A 467 -34.36 -7.88 45.51
N ARG A 468 -33.45 -8.11 46.45
CA ARG A 468 -33.66 -7.81 47.86
C ARG A 468 -33.25 -6.41 48.25
N CYS A 469 -32.60 -5.68 47.33
CA CYS A 469 -32.13 -4.35 47.62
C CYS A 469 -33.25 -3.41 48.09
N GLY A 470 -33.01 -2.72 49.20
CA GLY A 470 -33.84 -1.66 49.73
C GLY A 470 -34.84 -2.17 50.76
N ASN A 471 -34.52 -3.28 51.41
CA ASN A 471 -35.40 -3.97 52.36
C ASN A 471 -35.13 -3.59 53.83
N GLY A 472 -34.09 -2.81 54.08
CA GLY A 472 -33.64 -2.35 55.40
C GLY A 472 -32.63 -3.28 56.08
N VAL A 473 -32.11 -4.27 55.36
CA VAL A 473 -31.14 -5.26 55.85
C VAL A 473 -30.12 -5.54 54.76
N VAL A 474 -28.83 -5.31 55.06
CA VAL A 474 -27.73 -5.63 54.16
C VAL A 474 -27.57 -7.15 54.02
N ASP A 475 -27.96 -7.70 52.86
CA ASP A 475 -27.77 -9.11 52.50
C ASP A 475 -26.32 -9.40 52.02
N ALA A 476 -25.96 -10.68 51.84
CA ALA A 476 -24.58 -11.08 51.51
C ALA A 476 -24.08 -10.57 50.14
N ASP A 477 -25.01 -10.16 49.29
CA ASP A 477 -24.87 -9.69 47.93
C ASP A 477 -25.06 -8.16 47.83
N GLU A 478 -25.21 -7.46 48.97
CA GLU A 478 -25.41 -6.02 49.10
C GLU A 478 -24.24 -5.38 49.88
N ILE A 479 -23.88 -4.15 49.52
CA ILE A 479 -22.81 -3.39 50.18
C ILE A 479 -23.39 -2.41 51.22
N CYS A 480 -24.59 -1.89 50.97
CA CYS A 480 -25.40 -1.13 51.91
C CYS A 480 -26.89 -1.44 51.69
N ASP A 481 -27.77 -1.01 52.59
CA ASP A 481 -29.22 -1.01 52.41
C ASP A 481 -29.80 0.01 53.40
N ASP A 482 -30.51 1.02 52.90
CA ASP A 482 -31.07 2.12 53.69
C ASP A 482 -32.60 2.04 53.86
N GLY A 483 -33.18 0.88 53.52
CA GLY A 483 -34.61 0.61 53.70
C GLY A 483 -35.50 1.06 52.54
N ASN A 484 -34.93 1.54 51.43
CA ASN A 484 -35.69 1.80 50.22
C ASN A 484 -34.81 1.69 48.95
N ARG A 485 -35.37 1.99 47.75
CA ARG A 485 -34.67 1.91 46.46
C ARG A 485 -34.55 3.27 45.77
N VAL A 486 -34.56 4.34 46.53
CA VAL A 486 -34.18 5.68 46.05
C VAL A 486 -32.65 5.71 46.03
N SER A 487 -32.06 6.32 45.01
CA SER A 487 -30.61 6.53 44.97
C SER A 487 -30.30 7.89 45.60
N GLY A 488 -29.19 8.00 46.35
CA GLY A 488 -28.72 9.28 46.90
C GLY A 488 -29.33 9.69 48.25
N ASP A 489 -30.00 8.79 48.96
CA ASP A 489 -30.47 8.99 50.34
C ASP A 489 -29.76 8.12 51.40
N GLY A 490 -28.68 7.42 51.01
CA GLY A 490 -27.80 6.68 51.91
C GLY A 490 -27.33 5.34 51.35
N CYS A 491 -28.07 4.75 50.42
CA CYS A 491 -27.69 3.60 49.63
C CYS A 491 -28.31 3.64 48.22
N SER A 492 -27.64 3.09 47.21
CA SER A 492 -28.16 3.14 45.84
C SER A 492 -29.39 2.24 45.65
N ALA A 493 -30.18 2.48 44.61
CA ALA A 493 -31.35 1.68 44.24
C ALA A 493 -31.06 0.18 43.89
N VAL A 494 -29.79 -0.25 43.88
CA VAL A 494 -29.36 -1.65 43.78
C VAL A 494 -28.44 -2.11 44.93
N CYS A 495 -28.33 -1.29 45.98
CA CYS A 495 -27.70 -1.67 47.24
C CYS A 495 -26.19 -1.90 47.12
N GLY A 496 -25.61 -1.29 46.09
CA GLY A 496 -24.24 -0.81 46.14
C GLY A 496 -24.17 0.51 46.92
N PRO A 497 -22.97 0.95 47.34
CA PRO A 497 -22.82 2.30 47.87
C PRO A 497 -23.42 3.31 46.89
N ASP A 498 -23.81 4.49 47.36
CA ASP A 498 -24.11 5.66 46.49
C ASP A 498 -22.84 6.19 45.77
N THR A 499 -21.93 5.27 45.42
CA THR A 499 -20.46 5.28 45.25
C THR A 499 -19.78 6.55 44.73
N CYS A 500 -18.58 6.76 45.26
CA CYS A 500 -17.40 7.34 44.62
C CYS A 500 -17.32 7.04 43.11
N GLY A 501 -17.05 8.06 42.29
CA GLY A 501 -16.94 7.98 40.83
C GLY A 501 -18.12 8.60 40.08
N ASN A 502 -19.00 9.36 40.75
CA ASN A 502 -20.22 9.95 40.18
C ASN A 502 -20.12 11.46 39.88
N GLY A 503 -18.96 12.07 40.16
CA GLY A 503 -18.69 13.48 39.89
C GLY A 503 -19.30 14.47 40.89
N MET A 504 -19.83 14.03 42.03
CA MET A 504 -20.41 14.90 43.07
C MET A 504 -19.94 14.52 44.48
N LEU A 505 -19.15 15.40 45.10
CA LEU A 505 -18.61 15.23 46.46
C LEU A 505 -19.70 15.22 47.55
N GLN A 506 -19.98 14.07 48.19
CA GLN A 506 -21.03 13.95 49.21
C GLN A 506 -20.66 12.99 50.38
N GLY A 507 -21.15 13.28 51.60
CA GLY A 507 -21.00 12.39 52.76
C GLY A 507 -19.57 12.32 53.35
N LEU A 508 -19.06 11.10 53.57
CA LEU A 508 -17.73 10.81 54.14
C LEU A 508 -16.61 10.72 53.09
N GLU A 509 -16.83 11.26 51.90
CA GLU A 509 -15.85 11.33 50.79
C GLU A 509 -14.84 12.47 50.98
N GLU A 510 -13.55 12.20 50.74
CA GLU A 510 -12.52 13.24 50.61
C GLU A 510 -12.38 13.73 49.14
N CYS A 511 -12.70 12.90 48.13
CA CYS A 511 -12.91 13.26 46.72
C CYS A 511 -13.67 12.22 45.89
N ASP A 512 -14.13 12.65 44.72
CA ASP A 512 -14.85 11.89 43.70
C ASP A 512 -14.16 12.09 42.32
N CYS A 513 -13.69 11.00 41.68
CA CYS A 513 -12.94 11.02 40.41
C CYS A 513 -13.83 10.94 39.14
N GLY A 514 -15.18 10.91 39.24
CA GLY A 514 -16.04 10.79 38.04
C GLY A 514 -15.73 9.55 37.17
N ARG A 515 -16.12 9.57 35.88
CA ARG A 515 -15.87 8.48 34.89
C ARG A 515 -14.47 8.53 34.25
N ASP A 516 -13.61 9.44 34.72
CA ASP A 516 -12.25 9.66 34.23
C ASP A 516 -11.24 9.24 35.31
N PRO A 517 -10.47 8.15 35.11
CA PRO A 517 -9.50 7.68 36.08
C PRO A 517 -8.34 8.65 36.35
N ASP A 518 -8.19 9.72 35.54
CA ASP A 518 -7.13 10.72 35.64
C ASP A 518 -7.60 12.09 36.18
N ALA A 519 -8.90 12.27 36.46
CA ALA A 519 -9.45 13.52 36.96
C ALA A 519 -9.56 13.55 38.50
N LEU A 520 -8.68 14.31 39.16
CA LEU A 520 -8.77 14.65 40.59
C LEU A 520 -9.30 16.08 40.77
N PRO A 521 -10.38 16.31 41.55
CA PRO A 521 -10.78 17.66 41.96
C PRO A 521 -9.70 18.31 42.86
N ALA A 522 -9.54 19.63 42.75
CA ALA A 522 -8.46 20.44 43.33
C ALA A 522 -8.33 20.46 44.87
N ASN A 523 -9.13 19.68 45.58
CA ASN A 523 -9.21 19.62 47.04
C ASN A 523 -8.98 18.22 47.63
N CYS A 524 -8.50 17.25 46.84
CA CYS A 524 -8.12 15.94 47.35
C CYS A 524 -6.61 15.77 47.52
N ILE A 525 -6.17 15.13 48.61
CA ILE A 525 -4.75 14.90 48.91
C ILE A 525 -4.51 13.40 49.10
N ALA A 526 -3.59 12.83 48.32
CA ALA A 526 -3.16 11.44 48.42
C ALA A 526 -2.47 11.12 49.76
N ILE A 527 -2.82 10.00 50.40
CA ILE A 527 -2.09 9.50 51.56
C ILE A 527 -0.71 8.99 51.09
N ASN A 528 0.37 9.45 51.75
CA ASN A 528 1.80 9.10 51.52
C ASN A 528 2.54 9.71 50.31
N GLY A 529 2.12 10.87 49.78
CA GLY A 529 3.02 11.74 49.00
C GLY A 529 3.63 11.15 47.72
N ALA A 530 2.98 10.18 47.07
CA ALA A 530 3.32 9.78 45.71
C ALA A 530 2.61 10.71 44.70
N ALA A 531 3.31 11.10 43.63
CA ALA A 531 2.79 12.02 42.59
C ALA A 531 1.65 11.43 41.74
N ASN A 532 1.43 10.11 41.81
CA ASN A 532 0.34 9.43 41.10
C ASN A 532 -0.50 8.63 42.11
N ALA A 533 -1.60 9.21 42.60
CA ALA A 533 -2.67 8.46 43.24
C ALA A 533 -3.60 7.94 42.15
N ASN A 534 -3.45 6.67 41.81
CA ASN A 534 -4.33 6.01 40.88
C ASN A 534 -5.58 5.52 41.65
N CYS A 535 -6.80 5.91 41.22
CA CYS A 535 -8.08 5.43 41.79
C CYS A 535 -8.22 3.88 41.70
N SER A 536 -7.24 3.13 41.15
CA SER A 536 -7.28 1.66 40.93
C SER A 536 -6.63 0.74 41.99
N LEU A 537 -6.07 1.26 43.09
CA LEU A 537 -5.45 0.43 44.15
C LEU A 537 -6.30 0.33 45.44
N ASN A 538 -7.45 -0.34 45.28
CA ASN A 538 -8.27 -1.09 46.23
C ASN A 538 -8.49 -0.58 47.67
N CYS A 539 -9.80 -0.43 47.97
CA CYS A 539 -10.47 -0.76 49.23
C CYS A 539 -9.70 -1.76 50.12
N THR A 540 -8.93 -1.30 51.11
CA THR A 540 -8.66 -1.99 52.39
C THR A 540 -8.04 -1.01 53.40
N VAL A 541 -8.47 -1.10 54.66
CA VAL A 541 -8.09 -0.24 55.81
C VAL A 541 -7.12 -1.02 56.75
N PRO A 542 -6.44 -0.42 57.77
CA PRO A 542 -5.30 0.55 57.80
C PRO A 542 -4.12 0.09 58.70
N GLU A 543 -3.03 0.89 58.85
CA GLU A 543 -2.48 1.36 60.16
C GLU A 543 -1.25 2.33 60.06
N GLU A 544 -1.33 3.44 60.83
CA GLU A 544 -0.27 4.29 61.45
C GLU A 544 0.52 5.43 60.72
N LEU A 545 0.09 6.70 60.98
CA LEU A 545 0.79 7.91 61.54
C LEU A 545 2.24 8.31 61.14
N CYS A 546 2.50 9.59 60.72
CA CYS A 546 3.12 10.70 61.51
C CYS A 546 3.68 11.95 60.71
N SER A 547 3.45 13.16 61.27
CA SER A 547 4.24 14.45 61.25
C SER A 547 4.51 15.21 59.93
N ILE A 548 4.02 16.44 59.65
CA ILE A 548 4.20 17.82 60.22
C ILE A 548 5.63 18.41 60.08
N LEU A 549 5.70 19.64 59.49
CA LEU A 549 6.66 20.76 59.64
C LEU A 549 7.52 21.08 58.40
N TYR A 550 7.22 22.16 57.66
CA TYR A 550 7.97 23.44 57.65
C TYR A 550 7.32 24.48 56.72
N GLN A 551 7.05 25.65 57.29
CA GLN A 551 6.70 26.91 56.62
C GLN A 551 8.00 27.64 56.26
N GLU A 552 8.02 28.26 55.07
CA GLU A 552 8.96 29.28 54.52
C GLU A 552 9.55 28.85 53.15
N ASP A 553 8.92 29.23 52.03
CA ASP A 553 9.44 30.31 51.19
C ASP A 553 8.41 30.79 50.15
N GLN A 554 8.42 32.08 49.85
CA GLN A 554 7.42 32.82 49.06
C GLN A 554 7.87 32.98 47.61
N ASP A 555 6.96 32.83 46.63
CA ASP A 555 6.63 33.98 45.79
C ASP A 555 5.27 33.85 45.09
N ARG A 556 4.42 34.83 45.37
CA ARG A 556 3.23 35.22 44.62
C ARG A 556 3.69 36.26 43.60
N GLY A 557 3.52 35.95 42.32
CA GLY A 557 3.34 36.97 41.29
C GLY A 557 4.23 36.81 40.07
N ALA A 558 3.73 36.08 39.07
CA ALA A 558 3.77 36.44 37.65
C ALA A 558 3.15 35.29 36.83
N GLU A 559 1.86 35.00 37.04
CA GLU A 559 1.11 34.13 36.12
C GLU A 559 -0.22 34.82 35.81
N SER A 560 -0.21 35.52 34.69
CA SER A 560 -1.38 36.07 34.01
C SER A 560 -1.10 35.99 32.50
N SER A 561 -1.00 34.76 32.02
CA SER A 561 -0.95 34.41 30.60
C SER A 561 -1.60 33.04 30.41
N ASP A 562 -2.86 32.92 30.82
CA ASP A 562 -3.69 31.81 30.37
C ASP A 562 -4.97 32.34 29.71
N CYS A 563 -5.15 31.90 28.47
CA CYS A 563 -6.17 32.26 27.50
C CYS A 563 -7.48 31.52 27.77
N THR A 564 -7.96 31.53 29.02
CA THR A 564 -9.26 30.94 29.40
C THR A 564 -10.19 31.93 30.11
N ASP A 565 -10.15 33.23 29.74
CA ASP A 565 -11.26 34.17 29.98
C ASP A 565 -12.32 34.05 28.86
N PRO A 566 -13.59 33.71 29.16
CA PRO A 566 -14.66 33.55 28.17
C PRO A 566 -15.18 34.85 27.49
N PHE A 567 -14.54 36.01 27.68
CA PHE A 567 -15.04 37.30 27.14
C PHE A 567 -14.09 38.13 26.27
N CYS A 568 -12.98 37.60 25.75
CA CYS A 568 -12.14 38.32 24.77
C CYS A 568 -12.28 37.79 23.32
N ASN A 569 -12.77 38.68 22.45
CA ASN A 569 -12.95 38.54 21.01
C ASN A 569 -11.67 38.98 20.27
N GLY A 570 -11.22 38.20 19.28
CA GLY A 570 -9.86 38.20 18.74
C GLY A 570 -9.26 39.53 18.29
N THR A 571 -7.96 39.70 18.60
CA THR A 571 -6.91 40.26 17.74
C THR A 571 -5.58 39.91 18.42
N ARG A 572 -4.63 39.35 17.65
CA ARG A 572 -3.21 39.15 17.94
C ARG A 572 -2.67 39.99 19.12
N CYS A 573 -2.28 39.31 20.20
CA CYS A 573 -1.24 39.76 21.10
C CYS A 573 -0.14 38.68 21.10
N GLY A 574 0.44 38.39 19.94
CA GLY A 574 1.74 37.72 19.93
C GLY A 574 2.76 38.73 20.43
N ASP A 575 3.55 38.34 21.41
CA ASP A 575 4.81 39.03 21.64
C ASP A 575 5.60 38.97 20.31
N VAL A 576 6.12 40.12 19.87
CA VAL A 576 7.06 40.17 18.72
C VAL A 576 8.51 40.08 19.21
N THR A 577 8.66 39.79 20.50
CA THR A 577 9.93 39.63 21.18
C THR A 577 10.18 38.14 21.26
N ASP A 578 11.10 37.69 20.42
CA ASP A 578 11.75 36.38 20.52
C ASP A 578 12.40 36.28 21.91
N ASN A 579 11.66 35.72 22.87
CA ASN A 579 11.99 35.80 24.30
C ASN A 579 13.08 34.81 24.70
N ASP A 580 13.25 33.72 23.95
CA ASP A 580 14.30 32.73 24.15
C ASP A 580 15.48 32.84 23.16
N GLY A 581 15.33 33.62 22.08
CA GLY A 581 16.38 33.99 21.14
C GLY A 581 16.60 33.02 19.99
N ASP A 582 15.64 32.16 19.65
CA ASP A 582 15.76 31.14 18.60
C ASP A 582 15.39 31.63 17.19
N GLY A 583 14.82 32.83 17.09
CA GLY A 583 14.44 33.49 15.85
C GLY A 583 12.98 33.30 15.43
N PHE A 584 12.18 32.58 16.21
CA PHE A 584 10.74 32.45 16.08
C PHE A 584 10.02 33.32 17.14
N THR A 585 8.76 33.67 16.87
CA THR A 585 7.94 34.47 17.78
C THR A 585 6.50 33.98 17.68
N GLU A 586 5.70 34.18 18.73
CA GLU A 586 4.27 33.86 18.64
C GLU A 586 3.59 34.60 17.46
N PRO A 587 2.71 33.93 16.70
CA PRO A 587 2.09 32.63 16.99
C PRO A 587 2.78 31.43 16.34
N ASP A 588 3.87 31.64 15.61
CA ASP A 588 4.57 30.56 14.91
C ASP A 588 5.36 29.71 15.92
N ASP A 589 5.89 30.35 16.95
CA ASP A 589 6.48 29.68 18.11
C ASP A 589 5.39 29.26 19.12
N CYS A 590 5.20 27.95 19.29
CA CYS A 590 4.23 27.39 20.23
C CYS A 590 4.71 27.44 21.69
N ASN A 591 5.97 27.80 21.95
CA ASN A 591 6.49 28.15 23.27
C ASN A 591 7.69 29.12 23.19
N ASP A 592 7.38 30.41 23.01
CA ASP A 592 8.30 31.56 22.87
C ASP A 592 9.27 31.78 24.07
N ASN A 593 9.22 30.95 25.11
CA ASN A 593 10.17 30.96 26.23
C ASN A 593 11.10 29.74 26.24
N ASN A 594 11.02 28.87 25.25
CA ASN A 594 11.85 27.69 25.12
C ASN A 594 12.32 27.49 23.67
N ALA A 595 13.57 27.88 23.43
CA ALA A 595 14.27 27.82 22.13
C ALA A 595 14.39 26.42 21.48
N LEU A 596 13.86 25.39 22.13
CA LEU A 596 13.79 24.01 21.66
C LEU A 596 12.38 23.61 21.19
N ILE A 597 11.39 24.48 21.30
CA ILE A 597 10.00 24.25 20.89
C ILE A 597 9.65 25.36 19.89
N ASN A 598 9.85 25.10 18.60
CA ASN A 598 9.58 26.06 17.53
C ASN A 598 9.45 25.34 16.18
N PRO A 599 8.90 25.99 15.13
CA PRO A 599 8.64 25.35 13.83
C PRO A 599 9.85 24.75 13.10
N ALA A 600 11.08 25.12 13.48
CA ALA A 600 12.29 24.60 12.86
C ALA A 600 12.94 23.47 13.67
N MET A 601 12.40 23.14 14.83
CA MET A 601 12.85 22.01 15.62
C MET A 601 12.25 20.71 15.07
N ASP A 602 12.88 19.61 15.43
CA ASP A 602 12.36 18.28 15.19
C ASP A 602 11.63 17.79 16.45
N GLU A 603 10.59 16.98 16.29
CA GLU A 603 9.83 16.43 17.42
C GLU A 603 10.73 15.60 18.33
N ASN A 604 10.75 15.92 19.63
CA ASN A 604 11.47 15.16 20.61
C ASN A 604 10.54 14.12 21.24
N CYS A 605 10.63 12.89 20.73
CA CYS A 605 9.78 11.79 21.16
C CYS A 605 9.85 11.48 22.68
N ALA A 606 10.83 12.00 23.43
CA ALA A 606 10.91 11.81 24.88
C ALA A 606 10.08 12.83 25.69
N THR A 607 9.57 13.88 25.05
CA THR A 607 8.71 14.89 25.68
C THR A 607 7.26 14.67 25.30
N ALA A 608 6.31 15.35 25.96
CA ALA A 608 4.89 15.33 25.59
C ALA A 608 4.46 16.67 24.97
N TYR A 609 5.44 17.42 24.45
CA TYR A 609 5.26 18.73 23.83
C TYR A 609 5.37 18.57 22.32
N ASP A 610 4.62 19.38 21.58
CA ASP A 610 4.76 19.53 20.13
C ASP A 610 5.98 20.44 19.91
N ASP A 611 7.16 19.85 19.80
CA ASP A 611 8.43 20.59 19.77
C ASP A 611 8.60 21.33 18.42
N ASN A 612 7.91 20.90 17.37
CA ASN A 612 7.99 21.50 16.03
C ASN A 612 6.74 22.29 15.61
N CYS A 613 5.82 22.50 16.55
CA CYS A 613 4.60 23.30 16.41
C CYS A 613 3.73 22.92 15.20
N ASN A 614 3.75 21.65 14.78
CA ASN A 614 3.04 21.17 13.60
C ASN A 614 1.66 20.57 13.91
N GLY A 615 1.29 20.50 15.20
CA GLY A 615 0.01 20.02 15.69
C GLY A 615 -0.03 18.52 16.02
N PHE A 616 1.09 17.81 15.97
CA PHE A 616 1.17 16.38 16.28
C PHE A 616 2.12 16.13 17.46
N ILE A 617 1.62 15.45 18.50
CA ILE A 617 2.45 14.92 19.61
C ILE A 617 2.51 13.39 19.54
N ASN A 618 3.69 12.80 19.79
CA ASN A 618 3.98 11.37 19.98
C ASN A 618 3.00 10.31 19.41
N GLY A 619 3.43 9.58 18.38
CA GLY A 619 2.74 8.40 17.82
C GLY A 619 1.70 8.70 16.74
N ALA A 620 1.52 9.97 16.38
CA ALA A 620 0.62 10.44 15.33
C ALA A 620 1.31 11.34 14.28
N GLU A 621 2.64 11.47 14.31
CA GLU A 621 3.36 12.18 13.25
C GLU A 621 3.20 11.42 11.92
N PRO A 622 2.90 12.11 10.80
CA PRO A 622 2.94 11.52 9.46
C PRO A 622 4.38 11.19 9.05
N ASP A 623 4.56 10.07 8.34
CA ASP A 623 5.79 9.75 7.61
C ASP A 623 6.05 10.85 6.55
N LYS A 624 7.10 11.65 6.76
CA LYS A 624 7.39 12.84 5.96
C LYS A 624 8.17 12.55 4.68
N ASP A 625 8.95 11.47 4.62
CA ASP A 625 9.78 11.13 3.46
C ASP A 625 9.29 9.91 2.66
N GLY A 626 8.28 9.21 3.18
CA GLY A 626 7.53 8.17 2.51
C GLY A 626 8.16 6.78 2.58
N ASP A 627 9.06 6.52 3.52
CA ASP A 627 9.73 5.23 3.67
C ASP A 627 8.92 4.19 4.49
N GLY A 628 7.83 4.62 5.12
CA GLY A 628 6.92 3.82 5.92
C GLY A 628 7.27 3.74 7.41
N ILE A 629 8.27 4.49 7.88
CA ILE A 629 8.66 4.61 9.28
C ILE A 629 8.24 5.99 9.80
N LEU A 630 7.70 6.04 11.01
CA LEU A 630 7.37 7.31 11.67
C LEU A 630 8.57 7.77 12.49
N ARG A 631 8.82 9.08 12.58
CA ARG A 631 9.81 9.64 13.51
C ARG A 631 9.62 9.20 14.95
N CYS A 632 8.38 9.22 15.45
CA CYS A 632 8.05 8.78 16.81
C CYS A 632 7.03 7.63 16.83
N VAL A 633 7.37 6.53 17.49
CA VAL A 633 6.41 5.47 17.89
C VAL A 633 6.30 5.45 19.42
N GLY A 634 5.29 6.13 19.96
CA GLY A 634 5.23 6.39 21.39
C GLY A 634 6.38 7.31 21.82
N ALA A 635 7.05 7.00 22.94
CA ALA A 635 8.11 7.85 23.48
C ALA A 635 9.53 7.56 22.92
N VAL A 636 9.61 6.91 21.76
CA VAL A 636 10.85 6.39 21.19
C VAL A 636 11.06 7.00 19.80
N THR A 637 12.22 7.64 19.61
CA THR A 637 12.70 8.05 18.28
C THR A 637 12.98 6.80 17.47
N THR A 638 12.17 6.57 16.46
CA THR A 638 12.32 5.50 15.50
C THR A 638 13.07 6.04 14.29
N ASP A 639 12.55 7.00 13.55
CA ASP A 639 13.31 7.62 12.46
C ASP A 639 14.39 8.59 12.98
N CYS A 640 15.63 8.46 12.48
CA CYS A 640 16.72 9.38 12.86
C CYS A 640 16.92 10.54 11.87
N ASP A 641 16.31 10.51 10.68
CA ASP A 641 16.23 11.65 9.75
C ASP A 641 14.92 11.56 8.93
N ASP A 642 13.86 12.12 9.50
CA ASP A 642 12.48 12.19 8.98
C ASP A 642 12.33 12.96 7.64
N TRP A 643 13.44 13.30 6.98
CA TRP A 643 13.50 13.96 5.67
C TRP A 643 14.33 13.18 4.65
N ASP A 644 14.93 12.06 5.04
CA ASP A 644 15.77 11.22 4.21
C ASP A 644 15.30 9.76 4.33
N PRO A 645 14.59 9.21 3.30
CA PRO A 645 14.02 7.84 3.33
C PRO A 645 15.12 6.76 3.31
N ALA A 646 16.37 7.23 3.40
CA ALA A 646 17.57 6.48 3.52
C ALA A 646 18.08 6.35 4.97
N ARG A 647 17.36 6.77 6.03
CA ARG A 647 17.90 6.71 7.40
C ARG A 647 16.86 6.34 8.46
N TYR A 648 16.65 5.05 8.67
CA TYR A 648 15.64 4.53 9.59
C TYR A 648 16.09 3.23 10.27
N PRO A 649 15.45 2.81 11.39
CA PRO A 649 15.84 1.65 12.16
C PRO A 649 15.88 0.36 11.34
N GLY A 650 17.03 -0.31 11.36
CA GLY A 650 17.21 -1.62 10.72
C GLY A 650 17.57 -1.56 9.24
N LYS A 651 17.75 -0.36 8.67
CA LYS A 651 18.45 -0.20 7.39
C LYS A 651 19.92 -0.63 7.51
N PRO A 652 20.59 -1.17 6.47
CA PRO A 652 22.02 -1.46 6.56
C PRO A 652 22.84 -0.17 6.47
N GLU A 653 23.81 -0.04 7.36
CA GLU A 653 24.76 1.08 7.37
C GLU A 653 25.64 1.11 6.11
N ILE A 654 26.02 2.33 5.71
CA ILE A 654 27.07 2.60 4.72
C ILE A 654 28.34 3.01 5.47
N CYS A 655 29.08 2.00 5.91
CA CYS A 655 30.22 2.15 6.81
C CYS A 655 31.21 3.28 6.46
N GLY A 656 31.48 4.12 7.45
CA GLY A 656 32.54 5.12 7.47
C GLY A 656 32.25 6.37 6.65
N ASN A 657 30.98 6.61 6.28
CA ASN A 657 30.54 7.86 5.66
C ASN A 657 30.18 8.93 6.70
N GLY A 658 30.17 8.59 8.00
CA GLY A 658 29.82 9.48 9.10
C GLY A 658 28.32 9.69 9.29
N ILE A 659 27.48 8.89 8.63
CA ILE A 659 26.02 8.89 8.71
C ILE A 659 25.60 7.57 9.35
N ASP A 660 24.67 7.64 10.30
CA ASP A 660 24.07 6.47 10.94
C ASP A 660 22.74 6.17 10.24
N GLU A 661 22.77 5.33 9.20
CA GLU A 661 21.54 5.02 8.44
C GLU A 661 20.56 4.11 9.17
N ASN A 662 21.00 3.40 10.22
CA ASN A 662 20.18 2.41 10.91
C ASN A 662 19.70 2.84 12.29
N CYS A 663 20.02 4.07 12.67
CA CYS A 663 19.62 4.74 13.89
C CYS A 663 20.02 3.96 15.16
N ASP A 664 21.11 3.18 15.13
CA ASP A 664 21.59 2.41 16.28
C ASP A 664 22.61 3.16 17.15
N GLY A 665 22.96 4.38 16.75
CA GLY A 665 23.91 5.26 17.41
C GLY A 665 25.36 5.01 17.00
N SER A 666 25.61 4.20 15.95
CA SER A 666 26.95 3.92 15.44
C SER A 666 27.02 3.75 13.92
N ASP A 667 27.91 4.52 13.29
CA ASP A 667 28.41 4.20 11.94
C ASP A 667 29.48 3.11 12.08
N LEU A 668 29.13 1.83 11.82
CA LEU A 668 30.09 0.74 11.93
C LEU A 668 31.23 0.93 10.94
N ILE A 669 32.39 0.37 11.27
CA ILE A 669 33.58 0.40 10.40
C ILE A 669 33.60 -0.87 9.51
N SER A 670 32.67 -1.83 9.68
CA SER A 670 32.53 -3.01 8.82
C SER A 670 31.06 -3.43 8.59
N CYS A 671 30.63 -3.45 7.32
CA CYS A 671 29.21 -3.46 6.96
C CYS A 671 28.70 -4.73 6.30
N ALA A 672 27.36 -4.78 6.23
CA ALA A 672 26.56 -5.60 5.35
C ALA A 672 27.18 -5.72 3.94
N THR A 673 27.19 -6.93 3.39
CA THR A 673 27.64 -7.20 2.03
C THR A 673 26.78 -6.47 1.00
N ALA A 674 27.32 -6.19 -0.20
CA ALA A 674 26.53 -5.61 -1.29
C ALA A 674 25.23 -6.40 -1.59
N CYS A 675 25.23 -7.71 -1.33
CA CYS A 675 24.04 -8.54 -1.41
C CYS A 675 22.99 -8.19 -0.37
N GLN A 676 23.40 -7.95 0.87
CA GLN A 676 22.48 -7.53 1.93
C GLN A 676 21.90 -6.16 1.62
N ILE A 677 22.70 -5.20 1.10
CA ILE A 677 22.18 -3.89 0.67
C ILE A 677 21.11 -4.04 -0.43
N ALA A 678 21.38 -4.87 -1.44
CA ALA A 678 20.40 -5.12 -2.50
C ALA A 678 19.11 -5.79 -2.00
N GLU A 679 19.14 -6.54 -0.90
CA GLU A 679 17.92 -7.10 -0.30
C GLU A 679 16.96 -6.02 0.21
N TYR A 680 17.46 -4.83 0.57
CA TYR A 680 16.64 -3.69 1.01
C TYR A 680 16.12 -2.84 -0.16
N GLU A 681 16.90 -2.68 -1.23
CA GLU A 681 16.48 -1.92 -2.43
C GLU A 681 15.34 -2.57 -3.22
N ARG A 682 14.88 -3.76 -2.81
CA ARG A 682 13.76 -4.53 -3.39
C ARG A 682 13.64 -4.39 -4.91
N SER A 683 14.62 -4.91 -5.64
CA SER A 683 14.64 -4.82 -7.12
C SER A 683 14.91 -6.16 -7.79
N TYR A 684 14.93 -6.16 -9.13
CA TYR A 684 15.38 -7.31 -9.92
C TYR A 684 16.86 -7.68 -9.70
N LEU A 685 17.62 -6.87 -8.95
CA LEU A 685 19.04 -7.07 -8.65
C LEU A 685 19.20 -7.73 -7.30
N GLY A 686 19.95 -8.82 -7.24
CA GLY A 686 20.13 -9.59 -6.03
C GLY A 686 21.18 -10.67 -6.18
N CYS A 687 21.25 -11.55 -5.18
CA CYS A 687 22.33 -12.53 -5.08
C CYS A 687 21.90 -13.99 -5.04
N GLU A 688 20.59 -14.28 -4.99
CA GLU A 688 20.07 -15.65 -5.06
C GLU A 688 18.85 -15.70 -5.99
N TYR A 689 18.89 -16.58 -7.01
CA TYR A 689 17.82 -16.75 -8.00
C TYR A 689 17.49 -18.23 -8.19
N PHE A 690 16.25 -18.50 -8.63
CA PHE A 690 15.74 -19.83 -8.92
C PHE A 690 15.29 -19.90 -10.37
N ALA A 691 16.11 -20.50 -11.23
CA ALA A 691 15.78 -20.71 -12.64
C ALA A 691 15.19 -22.10 -12.84
N ILE A 692 14.19 -22.20 -13.72
CA ILE A 692 13.55 -23.48 -14.02
C ILE A 692 13.43 -23.73 -15.51
N THR A 693 13.58 -25.00 -15.89
CA THR A 693 13.25 -25.43 -17.24
C THR A 693 11.75 -25.67 -17.30
N THR A 694 11.05 -24.94 -18.16
CA THR A 694 9.61 -25.06 -18.35
C THR A 694 9.27 -25.99 -19.52
N MET A 695 7.97 -26.24 -19.75
CA MET A 695 7.54 -27.15 -20.83
C MET A 695 7.88 -26.60 -22.20
N ASN A 696 8.69 -27.33 -22.96
CA ASN A 696 8.99 -27.04 -24.35
C ASN A 696 9.26 -28.37 -25.07
N ASP A 697 8.22 -29.20 -25.23
CA ASP A 697 8.34 -30.56 -25.75
C ASP A 697 8.63 -30.59 -27.27
N GLN A 698 8.40 -29.48 -27.95
CA GLN A 698 8.63 -29.30 -29.39
C GLN A 698 10.12 -29.06 -29.71
N LEU A 699 10.88 -28.52 -28.76
CA LEU A 699 12.28 -28.20 -28.96
C LEU A 699 13.11 -29.47 -29.26
N SER A 700 13.91 -29.43 -30.33
CA SER A 700 14.80 -30.52 -30.72
C SER A 700 15.78 -30.90 -29.61
N ASN A 701 16.08 -32.19 -29.49
CA ASN A 701 17.06 -32.69 -28.52
C ASN A 701 18.48 -32.13 -28.73
N THR A 702 18.79 -31.59 -29.92
CA THR A 702 20.06 -30.89 -30.20
C THR A 702 20.27 -29.68 -29.27
N PHE A 703 19.18 -29.05 -28.81
CA PHE A 703 19.21 -27.91 -27.90
C PHE A 703 19.16 -28.31 -26.42
N ASN A 704 19.25 -29.60 -26.07
CA ASN A 704 19.16 -30.05 -24.67
C ASN A 704 20.26 -29.48 -23.75
N SER A 705 21.29 -28.84 -24.29
CA SER A 705 22.34 -28.12 -23.53
C SER A 705 22.32 -26.60 -23.78
N ASN A 706 21.17 -26.06 -24.17
CA ASN A 706 20.98 -24.66 -24.54
C ASN A 706 19.92 -23.93 -23.68
N PHE A 707 19.68 -24.42 -22.46
CA PHE A 707 18.98 -23.63 -21.45
C PHE A 707 19.99 -22.65 -20.86
N VAL A 708 19.81 -21.35 -21.04
CA VAL A 708 20.84 -20.37 -20.71
C VAL A 708 20.38 -19.40 -19.65
N LEU A 709 21.28 -19.11 -18.70
CA LEU A 709 21.15 -17.98 -17.79
C LEU A 709 22.14 -16.92 -18.22
N SER A 710 21.64 -15.77 -18.68
CA SER A 710 22.46 -14.60 -18.92
C SER A 710 22.55 -13.77 -17.64
N VAL A 711 23.75 -13.64 -17.10
CA VAL A 711 24.01 -12.96 -15.84
C VAL A 711 24.84 -11.71 -16.07
N PHE A 712 24.32 -10.56 -15.69
CA PHE A 712 24.97 -9.27 -15.84
C PHE A 712 25.52 -8.78 -14.50
N ASN A 713 26.82 -8.50 -14.45
CA ASN A 713 27.50 -7.88 -13.31
C ASN A 713 27.60 -6.37 -13.52
N ARG A 714 26.72 -5.61 -12.88
CA ARG A 714 26.74 -4.13 -12.89
C ARG A 714 27.66 -3.50 -11.84
N ASN A 715 28.31 -4.31 -11.01
CA ASN A 715 29.16 -3.81 -9.95
C ASN A 715 30.46 -3.27 -10.55
N ALA A 716 31.06 -2.28 -9.88
CA ALA A 716 32.37 -1.74 -10.23
C ALA A 716 33.52 -2.74 -10.02
N THR A 717 33.24 -3.90 -9.40
CA THR A 717 34.20 -4.97 -9.14
C THR A 717 33.73 -6.31 -9.69
N PRO A 718 34.64 -7.27 -9.95
CA PRO A 718 34.27 -8.60 -10.42
C PRO A 718 33.41 -9.38 -9.42
N THR A 719 32.46 -10.16 -9.92
CA THR A 719 31.50 -10.94 -9.12
C THR A 719 31.61 -12.42 -9.45
N THR A 720 31.70 -13.27 -8.42
CA THR A 720 31.69 -14.73 -8.62
C THR A 720 30.27 -15.23 -8.55
N VAL A 721 29.84 -15.98 -9.57
CA VAL A 721 28.52 -16.58 -9.70
C VAL A 721 28.67 -18.09 -9.68
N THR A 722 27.85 -18.77 -8.87
CA THR A 722 27.82 -20.22 -8.73
C THR A 722 26.41 -20.74 -8.97
N ILE A 723 26.29 -21.69 -9.91
CA ILE A 723 25.05 -22.35 -10.27
C ILE A 723 25.07 -23.78 -9.70
N THR A 724 24.04 -24.11 -8.94
CA THR A 724 23.85 -25.45 -8.37
C THR A 724 22.54 -26.08 -8.84
N LYS A 725 22.48 -27.41 -8.88
CA LYS A 725 21.25 -28.17 -9.12
C LYS A 725 21.25 -29.44 -8.29
N ALA A 726 20.15 -29.72 -7.60
CA ALA A 726 20.01 -30.85 -6.67
C ALA A 726 21.19 -30.95 -5.66
N GLY A 727 21.69 -29.81 -5.18
CA GLY A 727 22.81 -29.72 -4.25
C GLY A 727 24.21 -29.90 -4.84
N ALA A 728 24.34 -30.22 -6.13
CA ALA A 728 25.61 -30.32 -6.82
C ALA A 728 25.98 -28.99 -7.52
N ASN A 729 27.26 -28.61 -7.46
CA ASN A 729 27.80 -27.51 -8.28
C ASN A 729 27.77 -27.92 -9.76
N VAL A 730 27.19 -27.07 -10.60
CA VAL A 730 27.08 -27.28 -12.05
C VAL A 730 28.14 -26.46 -12.78
N GLN A 731 28.19 -25.16 -12.51
CA GLN A 731 29.16 -24.21 -13.07
C GLN A 731 29.45 -23.09 -12.05
N THR A 732 30.66 -22.55 -12.09
CA THR A 732 31.08 -21.37 -11.32
C THR A 732 31.98 -20.52 -12.20
N GLU A 733 31.69 -19.21 -12.28
CA GLU A 733 32.45 -18.27 -13.10
C GLU A 733 32.62 -16.93 -12.37
N THR A 734 33.72 -16.23 -12.65
CA THR A 734 33.95 -14.85 -12.17
C THR A 734 33.70 -13.89 -13.32
N ILE A 735 32.63 -13.10 -13.20
CA ILE A 735 32.22 -12.11 -14.20
C ILE A 735 32.92 -10.79 -13.89
N ALA A 736 33.58 -10.20 -14.89
CA ALA A 736 34.24 -8.90 -14.75
C ALA A 736 33.24 -7.78 -14.41
N ALA A 737 33.73 -6.67 -13.87
CA ALA A 737 32.93 -5.47 -13.60
C ALA A 737 32.28 -4.95 -14.90
N ASN A 738 31.02 -4.49 -14.82
CA ASN A 738 30.24 -3.99 -15.96
C ASN A 738 30.26 -4.93 -17.18
N SER A 739 30.15 -6.23 -16.92
CA SER A 739 30.24 -7.28 -17.94
C SER A 739 29.20 -8.36 -17.68
N TYR A 740 29.08 -9.32 -18.59
CA TYR A 740 28.10 -10.40 -18.50
C TYR A 740 28.72 -11.76 -18.82
N PHE A 741 28.01 -12.81 -18.44
CA PHE A 741 28.35 -14.18 -18.83
C PHE A 741 27.07 -14.99 -19.09
N ALA A 742 27.08 -15.78 -20.18
CA ALA A 742 25.99 -16.68 -20.54
C ALA A 742 26.33 -18.11 -20.09
N PHE A 743 25.61 -18.62 -19.10
CA PHE A 743 25.78 -19.97 -18.58
C PHE A 743 24.95 -20.96 -19.39
N TYR A 744 25.59 -21.82 -20.17
CA TYR A 744 24.94 -22.89 -20.93
C TYR A 744 24.68 -24.11 -20.05
N LEU A 745 23.41 -24.41 -19.80
CA LEU A 745 22.94 -25.45 -18.90
C LEU A 745 22.11 -26.51 -19.65
N ALA A 746 21.98 -27.68 -19.02
CA ALA A 746 21.15 -28.75 -19.54
C ALA A 746 19.66 -28.55 -19.20
N PHE A 747 18.77 -28.85 -20.13
CA PHE A 747 17.34 -28.94 -19.86
C PHE A 747 17.04 -30.08 -18.86
N ASP A 748 16.11 -29.87 -17.92
CA ASP A 748 15.49 -31.00 -17.21
C ASP A 748 14.48 -31.65 -18.15
N THR A 749 14.88 -32.75 -18.80
CA THR A 749 14.05 -33.42 -19.79
C THR A 749 12.73 -33.95 -19.23
N THR A 750 12.59 -34.05 -17.90
CA THR A 750 11.31 -34.42 -17.26
C THR A 750 10.34 -33.25 -17.28
N LEU A 751 10.81 -32.05 -16.98
CA LEU A 751 10.01 -30.82 -17.02
C LEU A 751 9.74 -30.41 -18.47
N LYS A 752 10.77 -30.37 -19.32
CA LYS A 752 10.68 -30.03 -20.75
C LYS A 752 9.60 -30.82 -21.49
N ASN A 753 9.52 -32.14 -21.27
CA ASN A 753 8.59 -33.04 -21.97
C ASN A 753 7.31 -33.34 -21.16
N GLY A 754 7.13 -32.69 -20.01
CA GLY A 754 6.16 -33.03 -18.98
C GLY A 754 4.74 -32.52 -19.20
N ILE A 755 4.12 -32.80 -20.35
CA ILE A 755 2.87 -32.14 -20.78
C ILE A 755 1.55 -32.77 -20.27
N SER A 756 1.55 -34.02 -19.81
CA SER A 756 0.31 -34.80 -19.61
C SER A 756 -0.19 -34.91 -18.18
N SER A 757 0.60 -34.51 -17.20
CA SER A 757 0.31 -34.70 -15.78
C SER A 757 0.93 -33.59 -14.94
N ILE A 758 0.35 -33.33 -13.77
CA ILE A 758 1.01 -32.51 -12.75
C ILE A 758 2.28 -33.22 -12.29
N LEU A 759 3.43 -32.55 -12.40
CA LEU A 759 4.73 -33.09 -12.04
C LEU A 759 5.28 -32.40 -10.79
N ASN A 760 5.79 -33.19 -9.84
CA ASN A 760 6.61 -32.69 -8.75
C ASN A 760 8.04 -33.23 -8.94
N ARG A 761 8.92 -32.40 -9.51
CA ARG A 761 10.29 -32.76 -9.86
C ARG A 761 11.23 -32.35 -8.74
N ALA A 762 11.69 -33.32 -7.96
CA ALA A 762 12.65 -33.08 -6.90
C ALA A 762 13.98 -32.53 -7.44
N GLY A 763 14.49 -31.44 -6.85
CA GLY A 763 15.72 -30.76 -7.27
C GLY A 763 15.74 -30.32 -8.74
N GLY A 764 14.58 -29.98 -9.31
CA GLY A 764 14.43 -29.60 -10.71
C GLY A 764 15.04 -28.23 -11.06
N ALA A 765 15.04 -27.29 -10.11
CA ALA A 765 15.50 -25.92 -10.31
C ALA A 765 17.03 -25.80 -10.29
N TYR A 766 17.53 -24.86 -11.08
CA TYR A 766 18.88 -24.32 -10.95
C TYR A 766 18.87 -23.17 -9.96
N ILE A 767 19.80 -23.19 -9.01
CA ILE A 767 19.94 -22.14 -8.01
C ILE A 767 21.20 -21.36 -8.31
N VAL A 768 21.03 -20.08 -8.61
CA VAL A 768 22.12 -19.14 -8.90
C VAL A 768 22.44 -18.39 -7.61
N THR A 769 23.71 -18.35 -7.23
CA THR A 769 24.21 -17.57 -6.11
C THR A 769 25.36 -16.68 -6.56
N SER A 770 25.44 -15.45 -6.08
CA SER A 770 26.54 -14.53 -6.42
C SER A 770 27.11 -13.83 -5.19
N THR A 771 28.37 -13.36 -5.31
CA THR A 771 29.05 -12.63 -4.23
C THR A 771 28.66 -11.15 -4.15
N GLN A 772 27.99 -10.62 -5.19
CA GLN A 772 27.47 -9.26 -5.29
C GLN A 772 26.19 -9.26 -6.16
N PRO A 773 25.35 -8.21 -6.08
CA PRO A 773 24.08 -8.16 -6.81
C PRO A 773 24.27 -8.21 -8.32
N VAL A 774 23.54 -9.08 -9.00
CA VAL A 774 23.56 -9.24 -10.47
C VAL A 774 22.15 -9.12 -11.03
N ALA A 775 22.00 -8.95 -12.34
CA ALA A 775 20.72 -9.20 -13.03
C ALA A 775 20.78 -10.56 -13.73
N VAL A 776 19.68 -11.32 -13.72
CA VAL A 776 19.63 -12.66 -14.34
C VAL A 776 18.42 -12.78 -15.26
N TYR A 777 18.66 -13.24 -16.48
CA TYR A 777 17.63 -13.55 -17.47
C TYR A 777 17.75 -15.02 -17.87
N GLN A 778 16.65 -15.76 -17.92
CA GLN A 778 16.65 -17.14 -18.43
C GLN A 778 16.10 -17.21 -19.85
N PHE A 779 16.59 -18.16 -20.65
CA PHE A 779 16.16 -18.40 -22.02
C PHE A 779 15.89 -19.88 -22.29
N ASN A 780 14.81 -20.15 -23.01
CA ASN A 780 14.33 -21.50 -23.32
C ASN A 780 13.99 -21.67 -24.82
N PRO A 781 14.99 -21.81 -25.71
CA PRO A 781 16.45 -21.75 -25.50
C PRO A 781 17.10 -20.47 -26.06
N PHE A 782 18.36 -20.20 -25.70
CA PHE A 782 19.03 -18.94 -26.09
C PHE A 782 19.38 -18.82 -27.58
N ASP A 783 19.92 -19.91 -28.16
CA ASP A 783 20.44 -19.86 -29.52
C ASP A 783 19.38 -20.15 -30.56
N PHE A 784 19.33 -19.31 -31.59
CA PHE A 784 18.44 -19.54 -32.74
C PHE A 784 18.78 -20.83 -33.50
N TYR A 785 20.07 -21.17 -33.64
CA TYR A 785 20.51 -22.35 -34.36
C TYR A 785 21.77 -22.97 -33.73
N ILE A 786 21.88 -24.29 -33.84
CA ILE A 786 23.09 -25.06 -33.52
C ILE A 786 23.45 -25.92 -34.73
N GLY A 787 24.57 -25.59 -35.37
CA GLY A 787 24.97 -26.25 -36.62
C GLY A 787 24.00 -25.93 -37.76
N THR A 788 23.19 -26.92 -38.14
CA THR A 788 22.16 -26.78 -39.19
C THR A 788 20.73 -26.91 -38.67
N GLU A 789 20.55 -27.12 -37.36
CA GLU A 789 19.23 -27.19 -36.73
C GLU A 789 18.85 -25.83 -36.14
N PHE A 790 17.59 -25.45 -36.31
CA PHE A 790 17.01 -24.22 -35.76
C PHE A 790 16.10 -24.57 -34.58
N THR A 791 15.96 -23.64 -33.64
CA THR A 791 15.17 -23.85 -32.42
C THR A 791 13.68 -23.98 -32.75
N TYR A 792 13.16 -23.09 -33.59
CA TYR A 792 11.75 -22.93 -33.94
C TYR A 792 10.79 -22.71 -32.77
N THR A 793 11.33 -22.62 -31.56
CA THR A 793 10.58 -22.32 -30.37
C THR A 793 11.48 -21.71 -29.31
N ASN A 794 11.09 -20.59 -28.73
CA ASN A 794 11.88 -19.86 -27.74
C ASN A 794 11.01 -18.90 -26.91
N ASP A 795 11.40 -18.65 -25.67
CA ASP A 795 11.07 -17.40 -25.00
C ASP A 795 12.10 -17.11 -23.90
N ALA A 796 11.95 -15.97 -23.22
CA ALA A 796 12.85 -15.55 -22.15
C ALA A 796 12.08 -14.98 -20.97
N SER A 797 12.69 -15.00 -19.79
CA SER A 797 12.09 -14.43 -18.58
C SER A 797 13.10 -13.61 -17.80
N LEU A 798 12.64 -12.49 -17.23
CA LEU A 798 13.40 -11.81 -16.19
C LEU A 798 13.31 -12.63 -14.91
N LEU A 799 14.45 -13.00 -14.33
CA LEU A 799 14.44 -13.67 -13.04
C LEU A 799 14.38 -12.68 -11.90
N LEU A 800 13.51 -12.95 -10.93
CA LEU A 800 13.40 -12.18 -9.70
C LEU A 800 14.28 -12.83 -8.62
N PRO A 801 15.07 -12.05 -7.85
CA PRO A 801 15.87 -12.60 -6.77
C PRO A 801 14.98 -13.07 -5.60
N ARG A 802 15.50 -13.93 -4.73
CA ARG A 802 14.72 -14.52 -3.63
C ARG A 802 14.10 -13.48 -2.69
N HIS A 803 14.80 -12.37 -2.40
CA HIS A 803 14.37 -11.38 -1.40
C HIS A 803 13.14 -10.55 -1.80
N VAL A 804 12.83 -10.47 -3.10
CA VAL A 804 11.62 -9.78 -3.60
C VAL A 804 10.44 -10.73 -3.81
N MET A 805 10.66 -12.05 -3.74
CA MET A 805 9.58 -13.03 -3.83
C MET A 805 8.68 -12.94 -2.58
N THR A 806 7.37 -13.14 -2.77
CA THR A 806 6.39 -13.11 -1.67
C THR A 806 5.64 -14.46 -1.58
N LYS A 807 4.50 -14.46 -0.90
CA LYS A 807 3.71 -15.67 -0.64
C LYS A 807 2.48 -15.79 -1.54
N SER A 808 2.17 -14.78 -2.34
CA SER A 808 0.90 -14.69 -3.08
C SER A 808 1.12 -14.36 -4.55
N TYR A 809 0.67 -15.25 -5.42
CA TYR A 809 0.79 -15.10 -6.87
C TYR A 809 -0.51 -15.44 -7.58
N MET A 810 -0.74 -14.78 -8.72
CA MET A 810 -1.77 -15.14 -9.68
C MET A 810 -1.13 -15.33 -11.05
N VAL A 811 -1.48 -16.42 -11.75
CA VAL A 811 -0.81 -16.78 -13.00
C VAL A 811 -1.59 -16.30 -14.22
N THR A 812 -0.87 -15.99 -15.29
CA THR A 812 -1.40 -15.77 -16.64
C THR A 812 -0.98 -16.94 -17.52
N SER A 813 -1.90 -17.50 -18.30
CA SER A 813 -1.62 -18.63 -19.17
C SER A 813 -2.60 -18.59 -20.36
N SER A 814 -2.87 -19.73 -21.00
CA SER A 814 -3.91 -19.86 -22.02
C SER A 814 -4.43 -21.29 -22.08
N PRO A 815 -5.62 -21.51 -22.67
CA PRO A 815 -6.17 -22.86 -22.83
C PRO A 815 -5.28 -23.75 -23.70
N THR A 816 -5.37 -25.07 -23.50
CA THR A 816 -4.72 -26.05 -24.36
C THR A 816 -5.09 -25.85 -25.84
N LEU A 817 -4.06 -25.79 -26.70
CA LEU A 817 -4.18 -25.80 -28.15
C LEU A 817 -4.39 -27.24 -28.67
N ALA A 818 -5.21 -27.37 -29.72
CA ALA A 818 -5.39 -28.59 -30.49
C ALA A 818 -4.04 -29.14 -30.96
N ALA A 819 -3.89 -30.47 -30.97
CA ALA A 819 -2.61 -31.19 -31.02
C ALA A 819 -1.87 -31.31 -29.68
N LEU A 820 -2.60 -31.28 -28.55
CA LEU A 820 -2.10 -31.67 -27.22
C LEU A 820 -0.98 -30.75 -26.69
N ARG A 821 -1.13 -29.42 -26.87
CA ARG A 821 -0.14 -28.44 -26.38
C ARG A 821 -0.77 -27.59 -25.29
N PRO A 822 -0.47 -27.85 -24.00
CA PRO A 822 -1.13 -27.19 -22.89
C PRO A 822 -0.50 -25.82 -22.57
N GLY A 823 -1.31 -24.94 -22.00
CA GLY A 823 -0.84 -23.86 -21.13
C GLY A 823 -0.27 -24.44 -19.85
N PHE A 824 0.59 -23.71 -19.14
CA PHE A 824 1.11 -24.19 -17.87
C PHE A 824 1.42 -23.06 -16.90
N PHE A 825 1.58 -23.44 -15.63
CA PHE A 825 2.40 -22.70 -14.68
C PHE A 825 3.32 -23.67 -13.93
N ALA A 826 4.39 -23.14 -13.36
CA ALA A 826 5.36 -23.88 -12.58
C ALA A 826 5.78 -23.10 -11.34
N VAL A 827 6.15 -23.80 -10.26
CA VAL A 827 6.50 -23.24 -8.96
C VAL A 827 7.77 -23.90 -8.47
N ALA A 828 8.79 -23.09 -8.14
CA ALA A 828 10.02 -23.55 -7.50
C ALA A 828 10.06 -23.11 -6.04
N ALA A 829 10.32 -24.06 -5.13
CA ALA A 829 10.45 -23.75 -3.71
C ALA A 829 11.85 -23.21 -3.38
N THR A 830 11.88 -22.11 -2.62
CA THR A 830 13.15 -21.46 -2.22
C THR A 830 13.75 -22.06 -0.95
N SER A 831 12.96 -22.77 -0.16
CA SER A 831 13.37 -23.42 1.09
C SER A 831 12.77 -24.83 1.25
N ASN A 832 13.26 -25.55 2.26
CA ASN A 832 12.78 -26.89 2.56
C ASN A 832 11.46 -26.83 3.36
N GLY A 833 10.54 -27.77 3.09
CA GLY A 833 9.28 -27.83 3.81
C GLY A 833 8.28 -26.73 3.43
N THR A 834 8.44 -26.08 2.27
CA THR A 834 7.48 -25.10 1.76
C THR A 834 6.18 -25.80 1.39
N THR A 835 5.08 -25.33 1.95
CA THR A 835 3.73 -25.78 1.65
C THR A 835 3.01 -24.72 0.84
N ILE A 836 2.54 -25.10 -0.35
CA ILE A 836 1.76 -24.22 -1.21
C ILE A 836 0.33 -24.74 -1.38
N SER A 837 -0.61 -23.82 -1.43
CA SER A 837 -2.01 -24.03 -1.80
C SER A 837 -2.23 -23.47 -3.20
N VAL A 838 -2.77 -24.29 -4.10
CA VAL A 838 -3.05 -23.91 -5.49
C VAL A 838 -4.54 -23.95 -5.71
N TYR A 839 -5.15 -22.80 -6.04
CA TYR A 839 -6.52 -22.72 -6.53
C TYR A 839 -6.53 -22.74 -8.07
N PHE A 840 -7.29 -23.64 -8.67
CA PHE A 840 -7.32 -23.86 -10.11
C PHE A 840 -8.46 -23.07 -10.78
N ASN A 841 -8.14 -22.05 -11.58
CA ASN A 841 -9.13 -21.32 -12.38
C ASN A 841 -9.42 -21.98 -13.76
N GLY A 842 -8.67 -23.03 -14.09
CA GLY A 842 -8.88 -23.91 -15.24
C GLY A 842 -8.68 -25.38 -14.89
N ASN A 843 -9.22 -26.27 -15.72
CA ASN A 843 -9.05 -27.72 -15.56
C ASN A 843 -7.60 -28.11 -15.82
N ALA A 844 -6.99 -28.83 -14.89
CA ALA A 844 -5.66 -29.43 -14.99
C ALA A 844 -5.76 -30.97 -14.84
N PRO A 845 -4.73 -31.77 -15.18
CA PRO A 845 -4.78 -33.22 -15.03
C PRO A 845 -5.13 -33.65 -13.61
N GLY A 846 -6.30 -34.26 -13.46
CA GLY A 846 -6.82 -34.73 -12.17
C GLY A 846 -7.28 -33.63 -11.22
N GLN A 847 -7.40 -32.37 -11.66
CA GLN A 847 -7.89 -31.23 -10.87
C GLN A 847 -8.94 -30.45 -11.69
N ALA A 848 -10.15 -30.34 -11.15
CA ALA A 848 -11.20 -29.58 -11.80
C ALA A 848 -11.07 -28.08 -11.51
N LYS A 849 -11.53 -27.24 -12.43
CA LYS A 849 -11.69 -25.80 -12.19
C LYS A 849 -12.53 -25.55 -10.92
N GLY A 850 -12.12 -24.56 -10.13
CA GLY A 850 -12.72 -24.19 -8.85
C GLY A 850 -12.28 -25.05 -7.65
N THR A 851 -11.35 -25.98 -7.85
CA THR A 851 -10.79 -26.79 -6.75
C THR A 851 -9.49 -26.19 -6.21
N THR A 852 -9.15 -26.55 -4.97
CA THR A 852 -7.89 -26.18 -4.33
C THR A 852 -7.10 -27.43 -3.95
N ARG A 853 -5.79 -27.43 -4.17
CA ARG A 853 -4.90 -28.52 -3.77
C ARG A 853 -3.60 -28.03 -3.16
N THR A 854 -3.18 -28.72 -2.11
CA THR A 854 -1.93 -28.43 -1.40
C THR A 854 -0.80 -29.33 -1.87
N TYR A 855 0.41 -28.77 -1.95
CA TYR A 855 1.65 -29.47 -2.29
C TYR A 855 2.74 -29.13 -1.27
N ASN A 856 3.57 -30.11 -0.94
CA ASN A 856 4.76 -29.93 -0.12
C ASN A 856 6.00 -30.05 -1.01
N LEU A 857 6.88 -29.06 -0.92
CA LEU A 857 8.06 -28.92 -1.76
C LEU A 857 9.29 -28.66 -0.89
N ASN A 858 10.44 -29.15 -1.32
CA ASN A 858 11.74 -28.83 -0.73
C ASN A 858 12.51 -27.85 -1.61
N ARG A 859 13.60 -27.30 -1.09
CA ARG A 859 14.40 -26.30 -1.81
C ARG A 859 14.86 -26.84 -3.15
N GLY A 860 14.50 -26.13 -4.22
CA GLY A 860 14.82 -26.50 -5.60
C GLY A 860 13.89 -27.55 -6.22
N ASP A 861 12.88 -28.06 -5.49
CA ASP A 861 11.81 -28.86 -6.08
C ASP A 861 10.94 -27.96 -6.98
N VAL A 862 10.49 -28.52 -8.10
CA VAL A 862 9.65 -27.81 -9.07
C VAL A 862 8.32 -28.53 -9.25
N LEU A 863 7.23 -27.86 -8.89
CA LEU A 863 5.87 -28.26 -9.26
C LEU A 863 5.56 -27.67 -10.64
N GLN A 864 5.17 -28.50 -11.60
CA GLN A 864 4.75 -28.04 -12.92
C GLN A 864 3.34 -28.55 -13.22
N VAL A 865 2.44 -27.63 -13.57
CA VAL A 865 1.01 -27.88 -13.77
C VAL A 865 0.62 -27.50 -15.21
N PRO A 866 0.38 -28.48 -16.09
CA PRO A 866 -0.25 -28.21 -17.38
C PRO A 866 -1.76 -28.01 -17.25
N SER A 867 -2.36 -27.30 -18.19
CA SER A 867 -3.80 -27.37 -18.44
C SER A 867 -4.17 -28.75 -18.99
N SER A 868 -5.40 -29.18 -18.70
CA SER A 868 -5.86 -30.48 -19.12
C SER A 868 -6.03 -30.53 -20.64
N MET A 869 -5.59 -31.63 -21.23
CA MET A 869 -5.79 -31.90 -22.66
C MET A 869 -7.06 -32.74 -22.93
N SER A 870 -7.80 -33.08 -21.87
CA SER A 870 -9.03 -33.90 -21.96
C SER A 870 -10.26 -33.03 -22.21
N CYS A 871 -10.27 -32.28 -23.31
CA CYS A 871 -11.32 -31.31 -23.66
C CYS A 871 -11.95 -31.59 -25.03
N THR A 872 -13.07 -30.92 -25.31
CA THR A 872 -13.62 -30.78 -26.67
C THR A 872 -13.17 -29.46 -27.27
N TYR A 873 -12.61 -29.49 -28.47
CA TYR A 873 -12.09 -28.32 -29.17
C TYR A 873 -13.22 -27.54 -29.86
N SER A 874 -13.24 -26.21 -29.69
CA SER A 874 -14.24 -25.35 -30.36
C SER A 874 -13.88 -25.07 -31.82
N LEU A 875 -12.58 -25.01 -32.15
CA LEU A 875 -11.97 -24.93 -33.50
C LEU A 875 -10.47 -25.27 -33.43
N TYR A 876 -9.71 -24.49 -32.64
CA TYR A 876 -8.26 -24.68 -32.38
C TYR A 876 -7.91 -24.83 -30.90
N TYR A 877 -8.73 -24.33 -29.97
CA TYR A 877 -8.45 -24.39 -28.53
C TYR A 877 -9.54 -25.13 -27.76
N CYS A 878 -9.18 -25.61 -26.56
CA CYS A 878 -10.15 -25.95 -25.54
C CYS A 878 -10.97 -24.72 -25.13
N SER A 879 -12.12 -24.93 -24.49
CA SER A 879 -12.88 -23.82 -23.90
C SER A 879 -12.08 -23.11 -22.80
N ASN A 880 -12.53 -21.91 -22.41
CA ASN A 880 -11.95 -21.13 -21.31
C ASN A 880 -11.99 -21.85 -19.95
N ASP A 881 -12.68 -22.98 -19.83
CA ASP A 881 -12.60 -23.83 -18.63
C ASP A 881 -11.26 -24.56 -18.52
N TYR A 882 -10.39 -24.49 -19.53
CA TYR A 882 -9.04 -25.05 -19.54
C TYR A 882 -7.97 -23.96 -19.52
N ASP A 883 -8.35 -22.68 -19.46
CA ASP A 883 -7.41 -21.58 -19.25
C ASP A 883 -7.01 -21.53 -17.78
N LEU A 884 -5.71 -21.63 -17.49
CA LEU A 884 -5.20 -21.53 -16.12
C LEU A 884 -5.03 -20.09 -15.64
N THR A 885 -5.24 -19.09 -16.50
CA THR A 885 -5.21 -17.67 -16.12
C THR A 885 -6.12 -17.40 -14.93
N GLY A 886 -5.63 -16.70 -13.91
CA GLY A 886 -6.36 -16.43 -12.68
C GLY A 886 -6.27 -17.54 -11.63
N SER A 887 -5.55 -18.64 -11.89
CA SER A 887 -5.19 -19.61 -10.84
C SER A 887 -4.25 -18.93 -9.85
N THR A 888 -4.41 -19.21 -8.55
CA THR A 888 -3.59 -18.60 -7.50
C THR A 888 -2.66 -19.63 -6.86
N VAL A 889 -1.47 -19.15 -6.48
CA VAL A 889 -0.49 -19.91 -5.71
C VAL A 889 -0.23 -19.13 -4.43
N THR A 890 -0.58 -19.74 -3.29
CA THR A 890 -0.42 -19.14 -1.96
C THR A 890 0.48 -20.03 -1.10
N VAL A 891 1.55 -19.49 -0.54
CA VAL A 891 2.40 -20.19 0.42
C VAL A 891 1.71 -20.20 1.78
N THR A 892 1.26 -21.37 2.24
CA THR A 892 0.58 -21.52 3.53
C THR A 892 1.54 -21.85 4.68
N ALA A 893 2.74 -22.35 4.38
CA ALA A 893 3.82 -22.53 5.36
C ALA A 893 5.19 -22.52 4.65
N GLY A 894 6.22 -22.00 5.32
CA GLY A 894 7.59 -21.89 4.77
C GLY A 894 7.87 -20.55 4.07
N ASP A 895 8.96 -20.51 3.30
CA ASP A 895 9.43 -19.30 2.61
C ASP A 895 8.73 -19.08 1.25
N PRO A 896 8.80 -17.86 0.68
CA PRO A 896 8.38 -17.52 -0.68
C PRO A 896 8.78 -18.50 -1.78
N VAL A 897 8.09 -18.43 -2.92
CA VAL A 897 8.32 -19.32 -4.08
C VAL A 897 8.51 -18.52 -5.36
N ALA A 898 9.27 -19.06 -6.32
CA ALA A 898 9.32 -18.51 -7.66
C ALA A 898 8.20 -19.13 -8.50
N VAL A 899 7.36 -18.31 -9.13
CA VAL A 899 6.24 -18.78 -9.97
C VAL A 899 6.50 -18.36 -11.41
N PHE A 900 6.35 -19.30 -12.34
CA PHE A 900 6.46 -19.06 -13.78
C PHE A 900 5.15 -19.47 -14.43
N ALA A 901 4.77 -18.79 -15.50
CA ALA A 901 3.60 -19.17 -16.26
C ALA A 901 3.82 -18.91 -17.75
N GLY A 902 3.06 -19.63 -18.57
CA GLY A 902 3.23 -19.58 -20.01
C GLY A 902 2.47 -20.66 -20.74
N HIS A 903 3.00 -21.06 -21.88
CA HIS A 903 2.35 -22.03 -22.76
C HIS A 903 3.38 -22.85 -23.55
N ASN A 904 3.10 -24.14 -23.77
CA ASN A 904 4.03 -25.04 -24.45
C ASN A 904 4.18 -24.74 -25.96
N CYS A 905 3.10 -24.33 -26.64
CA CYS A 905 3.17 -23.67 -27.96
C CYS A 905 1.85 -22.96 -28.29
N GLN A 906 1.80 -21.63 -28.26
CA GLN A 906 0.58 -20.84 -28.45
C GLN A 906 0.54 -20.13 -29.79
N ILE A 907 -0.64 -20.10 -30.42
CA ILE A 907 -0.94 -19.32 -31.64
C ILE A 907 -1.65 -18.03 -31.22
N ILE A 908 -1.08 -16.87 -31.54
CA ILE A 908 -1.67 -15.56 -31.20
C ILE A 908 -1.67 -14.66 -32.45
N PRO A 909 -2.82 -14.17 -32.94
CA PRO A 909 -4.18 -14.56 -32.59
C PRO A 909 -4.55 -15.93 -33.18
N ASP A 910 -5.63 -16.53 -32.68
CA ASP A 910 -6.14 -17.82 -33.16
C ASP A 910 -6.22 -17.93 -34.69
N GLY A 911 -5.65 -19.00 -35.23
CA GLY A 911 -5.65 -19.30 -36.66
C GLY A 911 -4.49 -18.67 -37.46
N TYR A 912 -3.62 -17.88 -36.83
CA TYR A 912 -2.47 -17.25 -37.47
C TYR A 912 -1.15 -17.80 -36.92
N GLY A 913 -0.58 -18.79 -37.61
CA GLY A 913 0.71 -19.36 -37.26
C GLY A 913 1.91 -18.41 -37.41
N TYR A 914 3.09 -18.82 -36.97
CA TYR A 914 3.39 -20.09 -36.28
C TYR A 914 3.12 -19.98 -34.76
N CYS A 915 3.05 -21.12 -34.05
CA CYS A 915 2.96 -21.09 -32.59
C CYS A 915 4.36 -21.05 -31.97
N ASP A 916 4.47 -20.52 -30.77
CA ASP A 916 5.73 -20.57 -30.01
C ASP A 916 5.49 -20.92 -28.52
N HIS A 917 6.51 -21.49 -27.88
CA HIS A 917 6.68 -21.54 -26.45
C HIS A 917 6.63 -20.13 -25.86
N MET A 918 6.11 -20.03 -24.65
CA MET A 918 6.07 -18.77 -23.91
C MET A 918 6.37 -19.04 -22.45
N GLU A 919 7.15 -18.17 -21.83
CA GLU A 919 7.42 -18.22 -20.40
C GLU A 919 7.75 -16.84 -19.84
N GLU A 920 7.22 -16.56 -18.64
CA GLU A 920 7.65 -15.41 -17.85
C GLU A 920 7.61 -15.77 -16.37
N GLN A 921 8.52 -15.19 -15.57
CA GLN A 921 8.42 -15.28 -14.12
C GLN A 921 7.34 -14.31 -13.64
N MET A 922 6.32 -14.84 -12.96
CA MET A 922 5.20 -14.06 -12.46
C MET A 922 5.65 -13.13 -11.32
N MET A 923 5.26 -11.87 -11.42
CA MET A 923 5.42 -10.90 -10.34
C MET A 923 4.52 -11.28 -9.15
N PRO A 924 5.01 -11.12 -7.91
CA PRO A 924 4.17 -11.28 -6.72
C PRO A 924 3.02 -10.28 -6.70
N LEU A 925 1.89 -10.66 -6.10
CA LEU A 925 0.64 -9.88 -6.17
C LEU A 925 0.78 -8.48 -5.53
N GLU A 926 1.61 -8.39 -4.50
CA GLU A 926 1.93 -7.17 -3.74
C GLU A 926 2.67 -6.12 -4.59
N THR A 927 3.28 -6.51 -5.71
CA THR A 927 4.05 -5.61 -6.59
C THR A 927 3.26 -5.15 -7.82
N TRP A 928 2.00 -5.57 -7.98
CA TRP A 928 1.17 -5.20 -9.13
C TRP A 928 0.83 -3.71 -9.13
N GLY A 929 0.72 -3.06 -10.28
CA GLY A 929 0.40 -1.63 -10.34
C GLY A 929 -1.01 -1.34 -10.82
N LYS A 930 -1.32 -0.04 -10.95
CA LYS A 930 -2.59 0.43 -11.53
C LYS A 930 -2.39 1.15 -12.86
N ASN A 931 -1.18 1.63 -13.16
CA ASN A 931 -0.90 2.44 -14.34
C ASN A 931 0.20 1.82 -15.22
N PHE A 932 -0.08 1.71 -16.52
CA PHE A 932 0.83 1.08 -17.48
C PHE A 932 0.88 1.85 -18.79
N ILE A 933 2.06 1.85 -19.42
CA ILE A 933 2.25 2.34 -20.79
C ILE A 933 2.44 1.15 -21.72
N ALA A 934 1.42 0.86 -22.53
CA ALA A 934 1.43 -0.23 -23.49
C ALA A 934 1.97 0.24 -24.84
N THR A 935 3.09 -0.33 -25.26
CA THR A 935 3.76 0.06 -26.51
C THR A 935 3.86 -1.11 -27.48
N ILE A 936 3.54 -0.86 -28.75
CA ILE A 936 3.66 -1.91 -29.77
C ILE A 936 5.14 -2.17 -30.09
N THR A 937 5.48 -3.35 -30.55
CA THR A 937 6.84 -3.73 -30.95
C THR A 937 7.20 -3.27 -32.37
N ASN A 938 8.48 -3.37 -32.74
CA ASN A 938 8.95 -3.06 -34.09
C ASN A 938 8.32 -4.01 -35.12
N PRO A 939 7.82 -3.52 -36.27
CA PRO A 939 7.26 -4.38 -37.33
C PRO A 939 8.21 -5.49 -37.77
N TYR A 940 7.67 -6.68 -38.04
CA TYR A 940 8.46 -7.78 -38.59
C TYR A 940 9.05 -7.45 -39.96
N ASN A 941 10.17 -8.09 -40.28
CA ASN A 941 10.81 -7.94 -41.57
C ASN A 941 9.87 -8.38 -42.71
N GLY A 942 9.79 -7.58 -43.78
CA GLY A 942 8.88 -7.78 -44.90
C GLY A 942 7.51 -7.11 -44.77
N THR A 943 7.22 -6.48 -43.63
CA THR A 943 5.99 -5.69 -43.43
C THR A 943 6.27 -4.36 -42.73
N THR A 944 5.36 -3.40 -42.88
CA THR A 944 5.34 -2.16 -42.10
C THR A 944 4.26 -2.19 -41.01
N ALA A 945 3.46 -3.24 -40.95
CA ALA A 945 2.42 -3.42 -39.95
C ALA A 945 3.01 -4.00 -38.66
N SER A 946 2.56 -3.48 -37.52
CA SER A 946 2.86 -4.03 -36.19
C SER A 946 1.60 -3.99 -35.34
N SER A 947 1.36 -5.08 -34.62
CA SER A 947 0.28 -5.24 -33.66
C SER A 947 0.74 -6.17 -32.55
N ASN A 948 0.25 -5.95 -31.34
CA ASN A 948 0.43 -6.88 -30.22
C ASN A 948 -0.90 -7.16 -29.55
N MET A 949 -0.95 -8.26 -28.79
CA MET A 949 -2.04 -8.56 -27.88
C MET A 949 -1.60 -8.25 -26.44
N PHE A 950 -2.47 -7.59 -25.68
CA PHE A 950 -2.27 -7.29 -24.26
C PHE A 950 -3.37 -7.99 -23.46
N ARG A 951 -2.99 -8.81 -22.48
CA ARG A 951 -3.88 -9.44 -21.51
C ARG A 951 -3.82 -8.69 -20.20
N ILE A 952 -4.96 -8.16 -19.76
CA ILE A 952 -5.08 -7.44 -18.49
C ILE A 952 -5.81 -8.35 -17.52
N LEU A 953 -5.14 -8.76 -16.44
CA LEU A 953 -5.65 -9.65 -15.39
C LEU A 953 -5.90 -8.85 -14.12
N ALA A 954 -7.10 -8.99 -13.53
CA ALA A 954 -7.48 -8.30 -12.30
C ALA A 954 -7.16 -9.13 -11.05
N SER A 955 -6.52 -8.52 -10.06
CA SER A 955 -6.27 -9.15 -8.75
C SER A 955 -7.57 -9.31 -7.95
N GLU A 956 -8.48 -8.33 -8.08
CA GLU A 956 -9.62 -8.15 -7.18
C GLU A 956 -10.97 -8.01 -7.90
N ALA A 957 -12.05 -8.23 -7.14
CA ALA A 957 -13.42 -8.01 -7.61
C ALA A 957 -13.73 -6.53 -7.89
N SER A 958 -14.61 -6.28 -8.86
CA SER A 958 -15.03 -4.93 -9.26
C SER A 958 -13.89 -4.01 -9.74
N THR A 959 -12.88 -4.58 -10.39
CA THR A 959 -11.78 -3.84 -11.00
C THR A 959 -12.24 -3.20 -12.30
N VAL A 960 -12.14 -1.87 -12.40
CA VAL A 960 -12.49 -1.11 -13.60
C VAL A 960 -11.21 -0.73 -14.33
N VAL A 961 -11.10 -1.07 -15.61
CA VAL A 961 -9.92 -0.82 -16.45
C VAL A 961 -10.29 0.10 -17.61
N THR A 962 -9.50 1.16 -17.76
CA THR A 962 -9.65 2.20 -18.78
C THR A 962 -8.44 2.24 -19.72
N PHE A 963 -8.68 2.56 -20.99
CA PHE A 963 -7.68 2.57 -22.06
C PHE A 963 -7.61 3.94 -22.76
N THR A 964 -6.43 4.54 -22.85
CA THR A 964 -6.25 5.88 -23.46
C THR A 964 -5.07 5.93 -24.44
N PRO A 965 -5.27 6.26 -25.73
CA PRO A 965 -6.56 6.44 -26.40
C PRO A 965 -7.40 5.14 -26.37
N ALA A 966 -8.70 5.28 -26.58
CA ALA A 966 -9.64 4.17 -26.50
C ALA A 966 -9.41 3.13 -27.61
N VAL A 967 -8.55 2.14 -27.32
CA VAL A 967 -8.37 0.93 -28.14
C VAL A 967 -9.45 -0.13 -27.85
N ARG A 968 -10.14 0.02 -26.72
CA ARG A 968 -11.28 -0.79 -26.26
C ARG A 968 -12.15 0.06 -25.33
N GLY A 969 -13.44 -0.29 -25.20
CA GLY A 969 -14.29 0.25 -24.13
C GLY A 969 -13.84 -0.19 -22.74
N VAL A 970 -14.32 0.52 -21.71
CA VAL A 970 -14.04 0.22 -20.29
C VAL A 970 -14.37 -1.24 -19.97
N ALA A 971 -13.46 -1.92 -19.28
CA ALA A 971 -13.66 -3.29 -18.83
C ALA A 971 -13.94 -3.34 -17.33
N ASN A 972 -14.94 -4.13 -16.93
CA ASN A 972 -15.25 -4.42 -15.53
C ASN A 972 -14.91 -5.89 -15.28
N LEU A 973 -13.95 -6.14 -14.39
CA LEU A 973 -13.38 -7.45 -14.15
C LEU A 973 -13.54 -7.84 -12.67
N ASN A 974 -13.82 -9.12 -12.43
CA ASN A 974 -13.69 -9.69 -11.09
C ASN A 974 -12.30 -10.30 -10.87
N ALA A 975 -11.98 -10.67 -9.63
CA ALA A 975 -10.71 -11.33 -9.30
C ALA A 975 -10.48 -12.56 -10.18
N GLY A 976 -9.28 -12.66 -10.77
CA GLY A 976 -8.91 -13.76 -11.68
C GLY A 976 -9.56 -13.70 -13.07
N GLN A 977 -10.38 -12.68 -13.36
CA GLN A 977 -10.88 -12.41 -14.71
C GLN A 977 -9.90 -11.53 -15.48
N TYR A 978 -9.88 -11.71 -16.79
CA TYR A 978 -9.01 -10.96 -17.68
C TYR A 978 -9.74 -10.44 -18.90
N VAL A 979 -9.10 -9.51 -19.61
CA VAL A 979 -9.52 -9.03 -20.92
C VAL A 979 -8.33 -8.94 -21.85
N ASP A 980 -8.52 -9.39 -23.10
CA ASP A 980 -7.52 -9.27 -24.15
C ASP A 980 -7.81 -8.06 -25.06
N VAL A 981 -6.75 -7.35 -25.42
CA VAL A 981 -6.77 -6.20 -26.33
C VAL A 981 -5.72 -6.42 -27.41
N THR A 982 -6.14 -6.65 -28.65
CA THR A 982 -5.22 -6.68 -29.81
C THR A 982 -5.28 -5.35 -30.54
N THR A 983 -4.15 -4.67 -30.69
CA THR A 983 -4.10 -3.33 -31.29
C THR A 983 -2.78 -3.06 -32.00
N ASN A 984 -2.82 -2.12 -32.94
CA ASN A 984 -1.67 -1.55 -33.65
C ASN A 984 -1.33 -0.12 -33.18
N GLN A 985 -1.85 0.30 -32.01
CA GLN A 985 -1.61 1.62 -31.43
C GLN A 985 -0.95 1.49 -30.06
N ASN A 986 -0.08 2.44 -29.73
CA ASN A 986 0.36 2.64 -28.35
C ASN A 986 -0.80 3.23 -27.53
N PHE A 987 -0.93 2.82 -26.28
CA PHE A 987 -1.97 3.31 -25.36
C PHE A 987 -1.53 3.18 -23.90
N THR A 988 -2.29 3.78 -23.01
CA THR A 988 -2.10 3.73 -21.57
C THR A 988 -3.23 2.93 -20.96
N ILE A 989 -2.94 2.24 -19.86
CA ILE A 989 -3.91 1.47 -19.08
C ILE A 989 -3.94 2.08 -17.69
N SER A 990 -5.13 2.38 -17.18
CA SER A 990 -5.34 2.80 -15.80
C SER A 990 -6.48 1.99 -15.19
N SER A 991 -6.35 1.61 -13.92
CA SER A 991 -7.35 0.81 -13.21
C SER A 991 -7.64 1.31 -11.80
N THR A 992 -8.84 1.01 -11.30
CA THR A 992 -9.24 1.34 -9.92
C THR A 992 -8.53 0.48 -8.87
N LYS A 993 -8.09 -0.72 -9.27
CA LYS A 993 -7.49 -1.76 -8.43
C LYS A 993 -6.31 -2.42 -9.14
N PRO A 994 -5.44 -3.16 -8.44
CA PRO A 994 -4.21 -3.70 -9.02
C PRO A 994 -4.48 -4.68 -10.17
N ILE A 995 -3.65 -4.58 -11.20
CA ILE A 995 -3.72 -5.45 -12.38
C ILE A 995 -2.33 -5.91 -12.79
N MET A 996 -2.27 -7.04 -13.49
CA MET A 996 -1.08 -7.45 -14.25
C MET A 996 -1.39 -7.34 -15.74
N VAL A 997 -0.44 -6.81 -16.51
CA VAL A 997 -0.56 -6.67 -17.95
C VAL A 997 0.52 -7.50 -18.63
N THR A 998 0.11 -8.49 -19.40
CA THR A 998 1.02 -9.32 -20.21
C THR A 998 0.90 -8.92 -21.68
N GLN A 999 2.02 -8.65 -22.33
CA GLN A 999 2.09 -8.41 -23.76
C GLN A 999 2.54 -9.66 -24.50
N TYR A 1000 1.94 -9.85 -25.67
CA TYR A 1000 2.23 -10.94 -26.58
C TYR A 1000 2.55 -10.43 -27.98
N LEU A 1001 3.63 -10.94 -28.56
CA LEU A 1001 3.86 -10.87 -30.00
C LEU A 1001 2.83 -11.73 -30.75
N LEU A 1002 2.58 -11.38 -32.01
CA LEU A 1002 1.64 -12.11 -32.87
C LEU A 1002 2.40 -13.03 -33.84
N GLY A 1003 1.76 -14.10 -34.29
CA GLY A 1003 2.28 -15.02 -35.30
C GLY A 1003 2.53 -14.33 -36.64
N GLN A 1004 3.66 -14.64 -37.27
CA GLN A 1004 4.07 -14.06 -38.56
C GLN A 1004 2.95 -14.03 -39.63
N SER A 1005 2.16 -15.09 -39.75
CA SER A 1005 1.13 -15.20 -40.79
C SER A 1005 -0.03 -14.21 -40.63
N TYR A 1006 -0.14 -13.56 -39.46
CA TYR A 1006 -1.07 -12.45 -39.24
C TYR A 1006 -0.74 -11.24 -40.11
N PHE A 1007 0.56 -11.03 -40.38
CA PHE A 1007 1.04 -9.90 -41.15
C PHE A 1007 1.34 -10.29 -42.60
N SER A 1008 0.61 -9.69 -43.53
CA SER A 1008 0.87 -9.88 -44.96
C SER A 1008 2.30 -9.45 -45.32
N GLY A 1009 3.09 -10.38 -45.86
CA GLY A 1009 4.47 -10.14 -46.31
C GLY A 1009 5.55 -10.34 -45.24
N ALA A 1010 5.18 -10.60 -43.98
CA ALA A 1010 6.14 -10.91 -42.94
C ALA A 1010 6.83 -12.26 -43.18
N ASN A 1011 8.15 -12.29 -43.02
CA ASN A 1011 8.97 -13.47 -43.27
C ASN A 1011 9.58 -14.09 -41.99
N GLU A 1012 9.44 -13.41 -40.86
CA GLU A 1012 10.07 -13.73 -39.58
C GLU A 1012 9.11 -13.37 -38.42
N GLY A 1013 9.35 -13.96 -37.24
CA GLY A 1013 8.58 -13.75 -36.02
C GLY A 1013 7.45 -14.76 -35.75
N ASP A 1014 7.19 -14.98 -34.48
CA ASP A 1014 6.09 -15.76 -33.91
C ASP A 1014 5.78 -15.24 -32.49
N PRO A 1015 4.77 -15.77 -31.79
CA PRO A 1015 4.41 -15.27 -30.47
C PRO A 1015 5.56 -15.35 -29.46
N ALA A 1016 5.62 -14.39 -28.56
CA ALA A 1016 6.49 -14.37 -27.38
C ALA A 1016 5.78 -13.55 -26.31
N MET A 1017 6.13 -13.74 -25.05
CA MET A 1017 5.41 -13.21 -23.91
C MET A 1017 6.33 -12.34 -23.03
N GLY A 1018 5.82 -11.20 -22.56
CA GLY A 1018 6.52 -10.42 -21.56
C GLY A 1018 5.53 -9.67 -20.68
N THR A 1019 5.84 -9.55 -19.38
CA THR A 1019 4.98 -8.77 -18.48
C THR A 1019 5.38 -7.30 -18.50
N LEU A 1020 4.39 -6.41 -18.66
CA LEU A 1020 4.62 -4.98 -18.58
C LEU A 1020 4.91 -4.58 -17.14
N VAL A 1021 5.86 -3.67 -16.99
CA VAL A 1021 6.19 -3.04 -15.73
C VAL A 1021 5.21 -1.87 -15.51
N PRO A 1022 4.54 -1.77 -14.34
CA PRO A 1022 3.74 -0.60 -14.01
C PRO A 1022 4.64 0.63 -13.86
N THR A 1023 4.11 1.82 -14.17
CA THR A 1023 4.89 3.08 -14.11
C THR A 1023 5.47 3.37 -12.73
N GLU A 1024 4.80 2.89 -11.69
CA GLU A 1024 5.17 2.98 -10.27
C GLU A 1024 6.43 2.17 -9.92
N GLN A 1025 6.86 1.25 -10.80
CA GLN A 1025 8.05 0.39 -10.63
C GLN A 1025 9.15 0.70 -11.68
N PHE A 1026 9.04 1.82 -12.38
CA PHE A 1026 10.05 2.28 -13.33
C PHE A 1026 11.35 2.69 -12.63
N ARG A 1027 12.47 2.47 -13.30
CA ARG A 1027 13.81 2.73 -12.77
C ARG A 1027 14.57 3.78 -13.57
N THR A 1028 15.61 4.31 -12.95
CA THR A 1028 16.58 5.24 -13.57
C THR A 1028 17.73 4.52 -14.27
N SER A 1029 17.87 3.19 -14.10
CA SER A 1029 18.97 2.41 -14.68
C SER A 1029 18.58 0.96 -14.94
N TYR A 1030 18.94 0.48 -16.13
CA TYR A 1030 18.76 -0.90 -16.59
C TYR A 1030 20.03 -1.46 -17.18
N SER A 1031 20.24 -2.77 -17.04
CA SER A 1031 21.31 -3.50 -17.72
C SER A 1031 20.80 -4.85 -18.17
N PHE A 1032 20.93 -5.16 -19.46
CA PHE A 1032 20.38 -6.37 -20.06
C PHE A 1032 21.25 -6.88 -21.21
N SER A 1033 20.96 -8.09 -21.67
CA SER A 1033 21.70 -8.78 -22.73
C SER A 1033 20.76 -9.46 -23.72
N VAL A 1034 21.11 -9.48 -25.01
CA VAL A 1034 20.33 -10.15 -26.05
C VAL A 1034 21.11 -11.31 -26.69
N PRO A 1035 20.45 -12.33 -27.25
CA PRO A 1035 21.14 -13.40 -27.96
C PRO A 1035 21.78 -12.91 -29.25
N SER A 1036 23.05 -13.26 -29.46
CA SER A 1036 23.79 -12.90 -30.68
C SER A 1036 23.34 -13.66 -31.93
N SER A 1037 22.67 -14.80 -31.74
CA SER A 1037 22.21 -15.67 -32.83
C SER A 1037 20.81 -15.32 -33.34
N ILE A 1038 20.05 -14.48 -32.61
CA ILE A 1038 18.79 -13.91 -33.07
C ILE A 1038 19.08 -12.75 -34.03
N THR A 1039 18.43 -12.76 -35.20
CA THR A 1039 18.75 -11.84 -36.31
C THR A 1039 18.29 -10.41 -36.05
N HIS A 1040 17.20 -10.24 -35.29
CA HIS A 1040 16.63 -8.94 -34.97
C HIS A 1040 16.35 -8.81 -33.48
N ASN A 1041 17.06 -7.91 -32.81
CA ASN A 1041 16.87 -7.59 -31.40
C ASN A 1041 16.52 -6.10 -31.27
N TYR A 1042 15.56 -5.80 -30.39
CA TYR A 1042 15.06 -4.46 -30.13
C TYR A 1042 14.86 -4.22 -28.64
N VAL A 1043 14.88 -2.93 -28.28
CA VAL A 1043 14.39 -2.46 -26.99
C VAL A 1043 13.41 -1.31 -27.22
N ASN A 1044 12.24 -1.41 -26.60
CA ASN A 1044 11.34 -0.28 -26.44
C ASN A 1044 11.74 0.48 -25.18
N ILE A 1045 11.99 1.78 -25.31
CA ILE A 1045 12.31 2.69 -24.21
C ILE A 1045 11.15 3.66 -24.07
N VAL A 1046 10.53 3.67 -22.89
CA VAL A 1046 9.36 4.50 -22.58
C VAL A 1046 9.71 5.49 -21.51
N LYS A 1047 9.56 6.79 -21.80
CA LYS A 1047 9.85 7.86 -20.86
C LYS A 1047 8.93 9.07 -21.07
N PRO A 1048 8.81 9.99 -20.10
CA PRO A 1048 8.19 11.29 -20.34
C PRO A 1048 8.85 11.99 -21.53
N VAL A 1049 8.06 12.51 -22.46
CA VAL A 1049 8.57 13.25 -23.63
C VAL A 1049 8.40 14.75 -23.47
N ALA A 1050 9.21 15.49 -24.22
CA ALA A 1050 9.23 16.93 -24.13
C ALA A 1050 7.91 17.46 -24.67
N LEU A 1051 7.26 18.30 -23.87
CA LEU A 1051 6.04 18.99 -24.23
C LEU A 1051 6.26 20.47 -23.97
N ALA A 1052 5.48 21.31 -24.62
CA ALA A 1052 5.55 22.73 -24.37
C ALA A 1052 5.40 22.97 -22.85
N GLY A 1053 6.39 23.61 -22.22
CA GLY A 1053 6.44 23.86 -20.78
C GLY A 1053 6.89 22.69 -19.89
N ARG A 1054 7.39 21.57 -20.44
CA ARG A 1054 7.88 20.43 -19.65
C ARG A 1054 9.12 19.79 -20.27
N ASN A 1055 10.23 19.84 -19.53
CA ASN A 1055 11.47 19.15 -19.89
C ASN A 1055 11.31 17.63 -19.81
N ALA A 1056 11.99 16.93 -20.72
CA ALA A 1056 12.01 15.48 -20.74
C ALA A 1056 13.34 14.95 -20.24
N PRO A 1057 13.35 13.84 -19.48
CA PRO A 1057 14.59 13.25 -19.03
C PRO A 1057 15.41 12.75 -20.23
N VAL A 1058 16.69 13.07 -20.27
CA VAL A 1058 17.59 12.56 -21.30
C VAL A 1058 17.85 11.07 -21.03
N ILE A 1059 17.71 10.24 -22.05
CA ILE A 1059 18.08 8.83 -21.98
C ILE A 1059 19.51 8.67 -22.50
N TYR A 1060 20.37 8.11 -21.67
CA TYR A 1060 21.71 7.69 -22.07
C TYR A 1060 21.68 6.20 -22.35
N PHE A 1061 22.09 5.81 -23.55
CA PHE A 1061 22.20 4.42 -23.96
C PHE A 1061 23.66 4.12 -24.25
N ASP A 1062 24.24 3.20 -23.49
CA ASP A 1062 25.68 2.91 -23.48
C ASP A 1062 26.54 4.18 -23.31
N GLY A 1063 26.08 5.10 -22.44
CA GLY A 1063 26.72 6.38 -22.17
C GLY A 1063 26.47 7.49 -23.21
N VAL A 1064 25.78 7.19 -24.31
CA VAL A 1064 25.47 8.16 -25.37
C VAL A 1064 24.04 8.69 -25.22
N ALA A 1065 23.90 10.02 -25.13
CA ALA A 1065 22.60 10.67 -25.07
C ALA A 1065 21.77 10.41 -26.35
N LEU A 1066 20.51 10.03 -26.17
CA LEU A 1066 19.55 9.86 -27.24
C LEU A 1066 18.83 11.18 -27.53
N SER A 1067 18.75 11.54 -28.82
CA SER A 1067 18.00 12.72 -29.26
C SER A 1067 16.50 12.56 -28.95
N GLU A 1068 15.88 13.63 -28.45
CA GLU A 1068 14.44 13.67 -28.16
C GLU A 1068 13.59 13.38 -29.39
N ALA A 1069 14.04 13.77 -30.59
CA ALA A 1069 13.34 13.56 -31.85
C ALA A 1069 13.16 12.08 -32.23
N LEU A 1070 13.86 11.17 -31.54
CA LEU A 1070 13.71 9.72 -31.72
C LEU A 1070 12.46 9.16 -31.03
N PHE A 1071 11.96 9.85 -30.00
CA PHE A 1071 10.80 9.41 -29.25
C PHE A 1071 9.51 9.80 -29.97
N SER A 1072 8.49 8.93 -29.88
CA SER A 1072 7.16 9.27 -30.36
C SER A 1072 6.58 10.44 -29.59
N THR A 1073 5.58 11.12 -30.16
CA THR A 1073 4.73 12.03 -29.40
C THR A 1073 4.09 11.32 -28.20
N ALA A 1074 3.61 12.10 -27.23
CA ALA A 1074 2.93 11.60 -26.05
C ALA A 1074 1.79 10.63 -26.40
N ILE A 1075 1.75 9.50 -25.70
CA ILE A 1075 0.77 8.44 -25.86
C ILE A 1075 -0.45 8.78 -24.99
N GLY A 1076 -1.55 9.14 -25.63
CA GLY A 1076 -2.76 9.56 -24.91
C GLY A 1076 -2.47 10.78 -24.02
N SER A 1077 -2.91 10.73 -22.76
CA SER A 1077 -2.67 11.76 -21.75
C SER A 1077 -1.52 11.45 -20.80
N SER A 1078 -0.74 10.39 -21.03
CA SER A 1078 0.32 9.95 -20.10
C SER A 1078 1.58 10.80 -20.11
N TYR A 1079 1.71 11.72 -21.08
CA TYR A 1079 2.95 12.46 -21.34
C TYR A 1079 4.17 11.58 -21.68
N HIS A 1080 4.01 10.26 -21.82
CA HIS A 1080 5.08 9.33 -22.17
C HIS A 1080 5.13 9.09 -23.68
N GLY A 1081 6.33 9.02 -24.23
CA GLY A 1081 6.58 8.55 -25.59
C GLY A 1081 7.46 7.31 -25.60
N VAL A 1082 7.55 6.66 -26.75
CA VAL A 1082 8.36 5.45 -26.93
C VAL A 1082 9.36 5.63 -28.06
N TYR A 1083 10.58 5.16 -27.82
CA TYR A 1083 11.59 4.95 -28.84
C TYR A 1083 11.90 3.45 -28.97
N ARG A 1084 11.99 2.96 -30.21
CA ARG A 1084 12.30 1.56 -30.52
C ARG A 1084 13.71 1.51 -31.09
N ARG A 1085 14.67 1.07 -30.28
CA ARG A 1085 16.07 0.99 -30.70
C ARG A 1085 16.40 -0.40 -31.20
N ASN A 1086 17.05 -0.47 -32.37
CA ASN A 1086 17.63 -1.71 -32.88
C ASN A 1086 18.96 -1.99 -32.16
N ILE A 1087 19.09 -3.20 -31.62
CA ILE A 1087 20.23 -3.71 -30.85
C ILE A 1087 20.69 -5.08 -31.39
N SER A 1088 20.53 -5.30 -32.69
CA SER A 1088 20.85 -6.58 -33.35
C SER A 1088 22.35 -6.77 -33.63
N THR A 1089 23.18 -5.76 -33.37
CA THR A 1089 24.62 -5.76 -33.66
C THR A 1089 25.42 -5.63 -32.37
N SER A 1090 26.59 -6.27 -32.32
CA SER A 1090 27.53 -6.18 -31.20
C SER A 1090 27.82 -4.71 -30.80
N PRO A 1091 27.89 -4.38 -29.49
CA PRO A 1091 27.80 -5.30 -28.35
C PRO A 1091 26.36 -5.81 -28.13
N TYR A 1092 26.21 -7.07 -27.69
CA TYR A 1092 24.90 -7.69 -27.39
C TYR A 1092 24.47 -7.47 -25.93
N THR A 1093 25.05 -6.48 -25.28
CA THR A 1093 24.78 -6.09 -23.91
C THR A 1093 24.74 -4.59 -23.83
N HIS A 1094 23.76 -4.08 -23.08
CA HIS A 1094 23.50 -2.66 -23.04
C HIS A 1094 23.18 -2.19 -21.63
N THR A 1095 23.55 -0.95 -21.36
CA THR A 1095 23.16 -0.22 -20.16
C THR A 1095 22.40 1.03 -20.59
N ILE A 1096 21.26 1.29 -19.95
CA ILE A 1096 20.46 2.49 -20.20
C ILE A 1096 20.28 3.21 -18.87
N THR A 1097 20.55 4.51 -18.85
CA THR A 1097 20.47 5.35 -17.65
C THR A 1097 19.76 6.66 -17.93
N SER A 1098 19.14 7.22 -16.89
CA SER A 1098 18.53 8.54 -16.92
C SER A 1098 18.48 9.13 -15.51
N SER A 1099 18.29 10.45 -15.39
CA SER A 1099 18.08 11.12 -14.10
C SER A 1099 16.66 10.94 -13.55
N GLN A 1100 15.70 10.49 -14.36
CA GLN A 1100 14.33 10.19 -13.93
C GLN A 1100 13.91 8.78 -14.32
N PRO A 1101 12.89 8.19 -13.65
CA PRO A 1101 12.38 6.88 -13.97
C PRO A 1101 11.87 6.74 -15.41
N PHE A 1102 12.19 5.62 -16.05
CA PHE A 1102 11.70 5.22 -17.36
C PHE A 1102 11.50 3.70 -17.41
N GLY A 1103 10.77 3.18 -18.38
CA GLY A 1103 10.50 1.75 -18.55
C GLY A 1103 11.14 1.18 -19.81
N ILE A 1104 11.54 -0.11 -19.78
CA ILE A 1104 12.04 -0.81 -20.95
C ILE A 1104 11.43 -2.21 -21.14
N MET A 1105 11.21 -2.58 -22.40
CA MET A 1105 10.82 -3.93 -22.82
C MET A 1105 11.79 -4.41 -23.89
N VAL A 1106 12.41 -5.57 -23.69
CA VAL A 1106 13.40 -6.14 -24.60
C VAL A 1106 12.75 -7.31 -25.34
N TYR A 1107 12.96 -7.39 -26.65
CA TYR A 1107 12.41 -8.45 -27.47
C TYR A 1107 13.25 -8.66 -28.72
N GLY A 1108 13.13 -9.84 -29.31
CA GLY A 1108 13.76 -10.15 -30.57
C GLY A 1108 13.00 -11.21 -31.34
N TYR A 1109 13.31 -11.33 -32.62
CA TYR A 1109 12.74 -12.33 -33.50
C TYR A 1109 13.71 -12.73 -34.61
N ALA A 1110 13.58 -13.97 -35.06
CA ALA A 1110 14.21 -14.51 -36.24
C ALA A 1110 13.19 -15.31 -37.05
N THR A 1111 13.63 -16.10 -38.02
CA THR A 1111 12.72 -16.93 -38.81
C THR A 1111 12.01 -17.94 -37.90
N THR A 1112 10.71 -17.74 -37.68
CA THR A 1112 9.85 -18.62 -36.85
C THR A 1112 10.45 -18.89 -35.46
N THR A 1113 10.88 -17.83 -34.77
CA THR A 1113 11.18 -17.81 -33.34
C THR A 1113 11.22 -16.37 -32.83
N SER A 1114 10.84 -16.17 -31.57
CA SER A 1114 10.84 -14.87 -30.90
C SER A 1114 11.23 -15.01 -29.42
N TYR A 1115 11.50 -13.90 -28.75
CA TYR A 1115 11.56 -13.84 -27.29
C TYR A 1115 11.14 -12.44 -26.81
N MET A 1116 10.67 -12.32 -25.57
CA MET A 1116 10.36 -11.04 -24.94
C MET A 1116 10.59 -11.12 -23.43
N TYR A 1117 11.03 -10.03 -22.80
CA TYR A 1117 11.08 -9.91 -21.33
C TYR A 1117 11.18 -8.43 -20.89
N PRO A 1118 10.68 -8.08 -19.70
CA PRO A 1118 10.90 -6.76 -19.11
C PRO A 1118 12.38 -6.59 -18.77
N GLY A 1119 12.98 -5.45 -19.12
CA GLY A 1119 14.42 -5.28 -18.90
C GLY A 1119 14.83 -5.13 -17.42
N GLY A 1120 13.88 -4.96 -16.51
CA GLY A 1120 14.06 -4.81 -15.07
C GLY A 1120 12.92 -4.02 -14.47
N LEU A 1121 12.87 -3.91 -13.14
CA LEU A 1121 11.88 -3.13 -12.41
C LEU A 1121 12.23 -3.03 -10.92
N ASP A 1122 11.65 -2.03 -10.26
CA ASP A 1122 11.50 -2.07 -8.80
C ASP A 1122 10.42 -3.11 -8.43
N LEU A 1123 10.53 -3.68 -7.23
CA LEU A 1123 9.61 -4.69 -6.70
C LEU A 1123 9.17 -4.28 -5.30
N ASN A 1124 8.92 -2.98 -5.17
CA ASN A 1124 8.35 -2.37 -3.99
C ASN A 1124 6.95 -2.94 -3.77
N ILE A 1125 6.58 -3.11 -2.50
CA ILE A 1125 5.22 -3.49 -2.14
C ILE A 1125 4.36 -2.25 -2.32
N ILE A 1126 3.54 -2.24 -3.36
CA ILE A 1126 2.68 -1.10 -3.69
C ILE A 1126 1.19 -1.43 -3.50
N ASN A 1127 0.88 -2.70 -3.16
CA ASN A 1127 -0.43 -3.09 -2.66
C ASN A 1127 -0.31 -3.99 -1.44
N ILE A 1128 -1.11 -3.68 -0.43
CA ILE A 1128 -1.32 -4.56 0.72
C ILE A 1128 -2.31 -5.65 0.30
N VAL A 1129 -1.88 -6.91 0.36
CA VAL A 1129 -2.72 -8.09 0.11
C VAL A 1129 -3.07 -8.67 1.48
N GLU A 1130 -4.35 -8.59 1.87
CA GLU A 1130 -4.88 -9.18 3.12
C GLU A 1130 -4.84 -10.71 3.14
#